data_AF-A0A417IGI1-F1
#
_entry.id   AF-A0A417IGI1-F1
#
_cell.length_a   1.000
_cell.length_b   1.000
_cell.length_c   1.000
_cell.angle_alpha   90.00
_cell.angle_beta   90.00
_cell.angle_gamma   90.00
#
_symmetry.space_group_name_H-M   'P 1'
#
loop_
_entity.id
_entity.type
_entity.pdbx_description
1 polymer ?
#
loop_
_entity_poly.entity_id
_entity_poly.type
_entity_poly.pdbx_seq_one_letter_code
_entity_poly.pdbx_strand_id
1 'polypeptide(L)'
;MRYTTDGSTPSVDGNTAKTLEGTTLTIRPNSNADSSVTVKAIAVKDGKASDVTEKTVQFVAIPSLTSGTRTYIGTVTDGGVFGGPYRVGVRVTTTNGKITRVQDNGTEAGLDLSDDNVSMDYSFWGGVMDSDGMPVKLYGKTLYDLLNMNTVPYDDDHNDDAVSGATVWSDAIRHATIAALRSAPVSKSESTVLAPTLTAQTCVPNASYKYIDVAMSADKDCTIRYTLNGTDPTADSTKAASIGWSGDIGVRLSADPTNHPSGQVIEVRPAAFDKAGNRSDVVRQFYVFANPLSNAAYTAQYSGISATVDGITATAVTQSPNYDDKYYITSLTLDKEHSETYADFLPELFSRIYLAQTTEGVEPIEGHDQESRAVLSAVQAALNQALTASKPTLTVSPEKTTYANADKVTVTLNCSTDGAEIYYTVDNSNTLTGSTVSDPTRTGTKYTGPFEVSIDNIAGGKLYIRAAAKKDGKWSGIVRKDLTFAKGVKENAFVVDGTNYQSWSAASAAVKKGGTIVLNDDVQLTEEDKLPDVACTIRSADGETKYRLSGSPMTMNADLTLSNITYALGNLYANGHDLTVANDVATAWSWTGYNLYAGSTAESTAAGTQHISVQAGNFAVIASGRGSTTHKADVDVSVGGSAEVELAGAYMSATLDGNITFHVADGVKLNQFLGEQSGGSITGNLTLQINGTPTLKSYSPTYKASVNRASFGTLDLTGADTDFITANRDKFTGFATVLPTA
;
A
#
# COMPACT_ATOMS: atom_id res chain seq x y z
N MET A 1 -61.58 44.78 -18.49
CA MET A 1 -60.38 44.65 -19.34
C MET A 1 -60.79 44.09 -20.70
N ARG A 2 -60.05 44.41 -21.77
CA ARG A 2 -60.20 43.78 -23.09
C ARG A 2 -58.99 42.92 -23.40
N TYR A 3 -59.17 41.76 -24.02
CA TYR A 3 -58.08 40.83 -24.32
C TYR A 3 -58.26 40.08 -25.64
N THR A 4 -57.16 39.55 -26.17
CA THR A 4 -57.09 38.65 -27.32
C THR A 4 -56.30 37.40 -26.92
N THR A 5 -56.51 36.28 -27.62
CA THR A 5 -55.80 35.00 -27.37
C THR A 5 -55.11 34.48 -28.63
N ASP A 6 -55.16 35.24 -29.73
CA ASP A 6 -54.56 34.92 -31.03
C ASP A 6 -53.29 35.75 -31.29
N GLY A 7 -52.79 36.46 -30.27
CA GLY A 7 -51.62 37.34 -30.37
C GLY A 7 -51.88 38.70 -31.02
N SER A 8 -53.10 39.01 -31.46
CA SER A 8 -53.45 40.33 -32.00
C SER A 8 -53.51 41.40 -30.89
N THR A 9 -53.26 42.67 -31.20
CA THR A 9 -53.28 43.75 -30.19
C THR A 9 -54.72 44.16 -29.87
N PRO A 10 -55.18 44.07 -28.61
CA PRO A 10 -56.52 44.53 -28.23
C PRO A 10 -56.60 46.06 -28.32
N SER A 11 -57.75 46.59 -28.73
CA SER A 11 -58.00 48.05 -28.79
C SER A 11 -59.37 48.40 -28.19
N VAL A 12 -59.59 49.69 -27.89
CA VAL A 12 -60.82 50.20 -27.24
C VAL A 12 -62.07 49.92 -28.08
N ASP A 13 -61.96 49.97 -29.42
CA ASP A 13 -63.09 49.86 -30.36
C ASP A 13 -62.96 48.68 -31.34
N GLY A 14 -61.96 47.80 -31.16
CA GLY A 14 -61.68 46.70 -32.09
C GLY A 14 -62.65 45.52 -31.95
N ASN A 15 -63.08 44.92 -33.07
CA ASN A 15 -63.99 43.77 -33.09
C ASN A 15 -63.35 42.42 -32.67
N THR A 16 -62.02 42.36 -32.57
CA THR A 16 -61.26 41.14 -32.28
C THR A 16 -61.00 40.93 -30.78
N ALA A 17 -61.13 41.97 -29.96
CA ALA A 17 -60.85 41.90 -28.52
C ALA A 17 -62.10 41.49 -27.72
N LYS A 18 -61.98 40.47 -26.88
CA LYS A 18 -63.03 40.00 -25.96
C LYS A 18 -63.02 40.82 -24.68
N THR A 19 -64.19 40.99 -24.05
CA THR A 19 -64.30 41.61 -22.72
C THR A 19 -64.12 40.55 -21.66
N LEU A 20 -63.22 40.78 -20.70
CA LEU A 20 -63.07 39.90 -19.54
C LEU A 20 -64.15 40.23 -18.51
N GLU A 21 -65.06 39.28 -18.27
CA GLU A 21 -66.06 39.35 -17.20
C GLU A 21 -65.49 38.71 -15.93
N GLY A 22 -65.30 39.50 -14.88
CA GLY A 22 -64.64 39.07 -13.64
C GLY A 22 -63.13 39.34 -13.60
N THR A 23 -62.42 38.64 -12.72
CA THR A 23 -60.98 38.86 -12.44
C THR A 23 -60.05 37.79 -13.04
N THR A 24 -60.59 36.72 -13.64
CA THR A 24 -59.80 35.56 -14.08
C THR A 24 -60.11 35.17 -15.52
N LEU A 25 -59.06 35.00 -16.34
CA LEU A 25 -59.15 34.46 -17.70
C LEU A 25 -58.78 32.97 -17.71
N THR A 26 -59.69 32.11 -18.17
CA THR A 26 -59.39 30.68 -18.36
C THR A 26 -59.05 30.39 -19.83
N ILE A 27 -57.93 29.71 -20.06
CA ILE A 27 -57.46 29.29 -21.38
C ILE A 27 -57.36 27.77 -21.37
N ARG A 28 -57.79 27.12 -22.45
CA ARG A 28 -57.77 25.66 -22.59
C ARG A 28 -57.16 25.27 -23.93
N PRO A 29 -56.43 24.14 -24.00
CA PRO A 29 -55.98 23.59 -25.27
C PRO A 29 -57.15 22.94 -26.01
N ASN A 30 -57.11 22.97 -27.34
CA ASN A 30 -58.14 22.36 -28.19
C ASN A 30 -57.88 20.86 -28.47
N SER A 31 -56.67 20.36 -28.19
CA SER A 31 -56.26 18.97 -28.35
C SER A 31 -55.06 18.66 -27.44
N ASN A 32 -54.69 17.37 -27.30
CA ASN A 32 -53.46 16.96 -26.63
C ASN A 32 -52.26 17.08 -27.58
N ALA A 33 -51.93 18.31 -27.97
CA ALA A 33 -50.82 18.64 -28.83
C ALA A 33 -50.08 19.86 -28.27
N ASP A 34 -48.77 19.95 -28.52
CA ASP A 34 -47.99 21.13 -28.21
C ASP A 34 -48.60 22.33 -28.92
N SER A 35 -48.92 23.39 -28.17
CA SER A 35 -49.49 24.62 -28.71
C SER A 35 -49.21 25.80 -27.79
N SER A 36 -49.22 27.00 -28.34
CA SER A 36 -49.05 28.24 -27.58
C SER A 36 -50.26 29.14 -27.74
N VAL A 37 -50.60 29.86 -26.68
CA VAL A 37 -51.65 30.88 -26.69
C VAL A 37 -51.06 32.17 -26.14
N THR A 38 -50.94 33.18 -27.00
CA THR A 38 -50.51 34.51 -26.60
C THR A 38 -51.71 35.35 -26.24
N VAL A 39 -51.78 35.71 -24.96
CA VAL A 39 -52.79 36.63 -24.43
C VAL A 39 -52.23 38.04 -24.46
N LYS A 40 -52.94 38.96 -25.10
CA LYS A 40 -52.67 40.40 -24.96
C LYS A 40 -53.88 41.05 -24.30
N ALA A 41 -53.67 41.90 -23.31
CA ALA A 41 -54.73 42.53 -22.53
C ALA A 41 -54.48 44.03 -22.31
N ILE A 42 -55.56 44.80 -22.24
CA ILE A 42 -55.57 46.22 -21.87
C ILE A 42 -56.67 46.49 -20.83
N ALA A 43 -56.40 47.40 -19.91
CA ALA A 43 -57.43 48.04 -19.11
C ALA A 43 -58.02 49.21 -19.90
N VAL A 44 -59.35 49.37 -19.86
CA VAL A 44 -60.04 50.47 -20.56
C VAL A 44 -60.88 51.24 -19.53
N LYS A 45 -60.69 52.55 -19.47
CA LYS A 45 -61.49 53.47 -18.65
C LYS A 45 -61.69 54.78 -19.42
N ASP A 46 -62.93 55.27 -19.46
CA ASP A 46 -63.31 56.54 -20.12
C ASP A 46 -62.81 56.67 -21.57
N GLY A 47 -62.88 55.56 -22.33
CA GLY A 47 -62.46 55.51 -23.74
C GLY A 47 -60.93 55.49 -23.96
N LYS A 48 -60.13 55.42 -22.89
CA LYS A 48 -58.66 55.32 -22.96
C LYS A 48 -58.19 53.93 -22.54
N ALA A 49 -57.23 53.37 -23.26
CA ALA A 49 -56.58 52.11 -22.95
C ALA A 49 -55.28 52.31 -22.16
N SER A 50 -54.94 51.34 -21.32
CA SER A 50 -53.58 51.17 -20.81
C SER A 50 -52.63 50.69 -21.90
N ASP A 51 -51.34 50.61 -21.57
CA ASP A 51 -50.39 49.80 -22.33
C ASP A 51 -50.85 48.33 -22.40
N VAL A 52 -50.37 47.64 -23.43
CA VAL A 52 -50.69 46.23 -23.68
C VAL A 52 -49.82 45.37 -22.78
N THR A 53 -50.47 44.55 -21.95
CA THR A 53 -49.80 43.45 -21.25
C THR A 53 -49.88 42.19 -22.09
N GLU A 54 -48.75 41.52 -22.30
CA GLU A 54 -48.67 40.27 -23.06
C GLU A 54 -48.19 39.12 -22.18
N LYS A 55 -48.85 37.96 -22.29
CA LYS A 55 -48.40 36.72 -21.67
C LYS A 55 -48.67 35.54 -22.59
N THR A 56 -47.64 34.74 -22.86
CA THR A 56 -47.75 33.52 -23.66
C THR A 56 -47.87 32.31 -22.73
N VAL A 57 -48.91 31.51 -22.92
CA VAL A 57 -49.13 30.24 -22.25
C VAL A 57 -48.76 29.10 -23.19
N GLN A 58 -47.90 28.20 -22.74
CA GLN A 58 -47.50 27.00 -23.49
C GLN A 58 -48.30 25.80 -22.98
N PHE A 59 -48.98 25.09 -23.89
CA PHE A 59 -49.58 23.79 -23.64
C PHE A 59 -48.62 22.72 -24.13
N VAL A 60 -48.29 21.77 -23.26
CA VAL A 60 -47.39 20.67 -23.55
C VAL A 60 -48.19 19.38 -23.67
N ALA A 61 -47.99 18.64 -24.76
CA ALA A 61 -48.60 17.34 -24.95
C ALA A 61 -48.08 16.35 -23.90
N ILE A 62 -49.00 15.69 -23.21
CA ILE A 62 -48.65 14.64 -22.24
C ILE A 62 -48.72 13.29 -22.97
N PRO A 63 -47.59 12.59 -23.14
CA PRO A 63 -47.59 11.27 -23.75
C PRO A 63 -48.27 10.27 -22.81
N SER A 64 -48.91 9.25 -23.39
CA SER A 64 -49.39 8.11 -22.59
C SER A 64 -48.22 7.39 -21.94
N LEU A 65 -48.41 6.86 -20.74
CA LEU A 65 -47.38 6.09 -20.06
C LEU A 65 -47.04 4.84 -20.86
N THR A 66 -45.76 4.63 -21.12
CA THR A 66 -45.22 3.46 -21.82
C THR A 66 -44.84 2.39 -20.81
N SER A 67 -45.15 1.13 -21.11
CA SER A 67 -44.71 -0.02 -20.31
C SER A 67 -43.20 -0.26 -20.46
N GLY A 68 -42.62 -0.94 -19.48
CA GLY A 68 -41.22 -1.34 -19.48
C GLY A 68 -40.29 -0.20 -19.04
N THR A 69 -39.00 -0.37 -19.32
CA THR A 69 -37.94 0.57 -18.94
C THR A 69 -37.45 1.35 -20.15
N ARG A 70 -37.27 2.66 -19.98
CA ARG A 70 -36.83 3.58 -21.05
C ARG A 70 -35.82 4.55 -20.47
N THR A 71 -34.74 4.82 -21.21
CA THR A 71 -33.75 5.84 -20.83
C THR A 71 -33.76 6.97 -21.84
N TYR A 72 -33.71 8.20 -21.36
CA TYR A 72 -33.79 9.43 -22.12
C TYR A 72 -32.62 10.34 -21.78
N ILE A 73 -32.26 11.19 -22.72
CA ILE A 73 -31.26 12.23 -22.53
C ILE A 73 -31.94 13.59 -22.71
N GLY A 74 -31.73 14.47 -21.75
CA GLY A 74 -32.19 15.85 -21.79
C GLY A 74 -31.02 16.80 -21.62
N THR A 75 -31.06 17.92 -22.32
CA THR A 75 -30.08 18.99 -22.16
C THR A 75 -30.78 20.33 -22.33
N VAL A 76 -30.46 21.26 -21.44
CA VAL A 76 -30.92 22.65 -21.49
C VAL A 76 -29.74 23.60 -21.26
N THR A 77 -29.91 24.86 -21.65
CA THR A 77 -29.02 25.94 -21.22
C THR A 77 -29.76 26.74 -20.16
N ASP A 78 -29.38 26.56 -18.90
CA ASP A 78 -30.09 27.07 -17.72
C ASP A 78 -29.13 27.08 -16.51
N GLY A 79 -29.56 27.55 -15.34
CA GLY A 79 -28.75 27.46 -14.12
C GLY A 79 -27.80 28.65 -13.89
N GLY A 80 -27.18 28.69 -12.71
CA GLY A 80 -26.16 29.66 -12.31
C GLY A 80 -26.68 30.99 -11.77
N VAL A 81 -26.10 31.44 -10.66
CA VAL A 81 -26.41 32.73 -10.03
C VAL A 81 -25.34 33.77 -10.37
N PHE A 82 -24.09 33.33 -10.50
CA PHE A 82 -22.93 34.20 -10.69
C PHE A 82 -22.26 34.01 -12.05
N GLY A 83 -22.12 32.78 -12.54
CA GLY A 83 -21.40 32.46 -13.78
C GLY A 83 -22.23 31.81 -14.89
N GLY A 84 -23.54 31.59 -14.67
CA GLY A 84 -24.44 30.97 -15.65
C GLY A 84 -24.94 31.89 -16.77
N PRO A 85 -25.73 31.38 -17.74
CA PRO A 85 -26.32 30.04 -17.78
C PRO A 85 -25.35 28.93 -18.21
N TYR A 86 -25.57 27.71 -17.71
CA TYR A 86 -24.75 26.53 -17.98
C TYR A 86 -25.46 25.52 -18.88
N ARG A 87 -24.69 24.65 -19.53
CA ARG A 87 -25.25 23.50 -20.26
C ARG A 87 -25.53 22.36 -19.28
N VAL A 88 -26.79 22.22 -18.87
CA VAL A 88 -27.23 21.21 -17.91
C VAL A 88 -27.76 19.98 -18.65
N GLY A 89 -27.09 18.84 -18.48
CA GLY A 89 -27.42 17.57 -19.09
C GLY A 89 -27.82 16.52 -18.05
N VAL A 90 -28.94 15.84 -18.29
CA VAL A 90 -29.41 14.73 -17.44
C VAL A 90 -29.69 13.47 -18.26
N ARG A 91 -29.46 12.31 -17.63
CA ARG A 91 -29.92 11.00 -18.10
C ARG A 91 -31.05 10.53 -17.18
N VAL A 92 -32.22 10.29 -17.77
CA VAL A 92 -33.45 9.97 -17.05
C VAL A 92 -33.91 8.58 -17.43
N THR A 93 -34.05 7.69 -16.45
CA THR A 93 -34.64 6.37 -16.64
C THR A 93 -36.05 6.35 -16.07
N THR A 94 -36.99 5.82 -16.86
CA THR A 94 -38.36 5.57 -16.43
C THR A 94 -38.68 4.09 -16.44
N THR A 95 -39.57 3.68 -15.54
CA THR A 95 -40.17 2.35 -15.48
C THR A 95 -41.68 2.52 -15.47
N ASN A 96 -42.37 1.92 -16.43
CA ASN A 96 -43.81 2.11 -16.67
C ASN A 96 -44.21 3.60 -16.76
N GLY A 97 -43.37 4.40 -17.43
CA GLY A 97 -43.56 5.83 -17.66
C GLY A 97 -43.35 6.74 -16.44
N LYS A 98 -42.91 6.20 -15.30
CA LYS A 98 -42.55 6.97 -14.09
C LYS A 98 -41.05 7.03 -13.92
N ILE A 99 -40.51 8.18 -13.51
CA ILE A 99 -39.08 8.36 -13.26
C ILE A 99 -38.63 7.43 -12.14
N THR A 100 -37.59 6.64 -12.39
CA THR A 100 -36.93 5.79 -11.39
C THR A 100 -35.49 6.18 -11.15
N ARG A 101 -34.85 6.88 -12.09
CA ARG A 101 -33.47 7.37 -11.93
C ARG A 101 -33.22 8.65 -12.71
N VAL A 102 -32.48 9.59 -12.12
CA VAL A 102 -31.96 10.81 -12.77
C VAL A 102 -30.48 10.90 -12.43
N GLN A 103 -29.64 11.09 -13.44
CA GLN A 103 -28.18 11.13 -13.30
C GLN A 103 -27.62 12.32 -14.08
N ASP A 104 -26.47 12.84 -13.66
CA ASP A 104 -25.74 13.81 -14.49
C ASP A 104 -25.34 13.16 -15.82
N ASN A 105 -25.31 13.97 -16.86
CA ASN A 105 -24.92 13.54 -18.20
C ASN A 105 -23.92 14.52 -18.85
N GLY A 106 -22.90 14.92 -18.09
CA GLY A 106 -21.79 15.75 -18.56
C GLY A 106 -21.99 17.24 -18.28
N THR A 107 -22.79 17.60 -17.27
CA THR A 107 -22.84 18.98 -16.77
C THR A 107 -21.54 19.30 -16.04
N GLU A 108 -21.18 18.47 -15.08
CA GLU A 108 -20.00 18.65 -14.22
C GLU A 108 -18.70 18.70 -15.04
N ALA A 109 -18.51 17.74 -15.94
CA ALA A 109 -17.34 17.69 -16.82
C ALA A 109 -17.23 18.87 -17.79
N GLY A 110 -18.33 19.60 -18.01
CA GLY A 110 -18.39 20.75 -18.91
C GLY A 110 -18.11 22.10 -18.23
N LEU A 111 -17.89 22.13 -16.91
CA LEU A 111 -17.65 23.36 -16.15
C LEU A 111 -16.16 23.69 -16.07
N ASP A 112 -15.81 24.96 -16.32
CA ASP A 112 -14.48 25.49 -16.06
C ASP A 112 -14.35 25.90 -14.59
N LEU A 113 -13.97 24.94 -13.75
CA LEU A 113 -13.81 25.15 -12.31
C LEU A 113 -12.62 26.07 -11.94
N SER A 114 -11.85 26.56 -12.92
CA SER A 114 -10.82 27.57 -12.69
C SER A 114 -11.38 29.00 -12.58
N ASP A 115 -12.63 29.22 -13.01
CA ASP A 115 -13.36 30.47 -12.78
C ASP A 115 -14.03 30.43 -11.40
N ASP A 116 -13.70 31.40 -10.55
CA ASP A 116 -14.22 31.51 -9.19
C ASP A 116 -15.76 31.59 -9.15
N ASN A 117 -16.40 32.24 -10.13
CA ASN A 117 -17.87 32.33 -10.20
C ASN A 117 -18.50 30.98 -10.56
N VAL A 118 -17.86 30.21 -11.45
CA VAL A 118 -18.31 28.86 -11.84
C VAL A 118 -18.11 27.89 -10.69
N SER A 119 -16.98 27.96 -10.00
CA SER A 119 -16.67 27.16 -8.81
C SER A 119 -17.69 27.42 -7.68
N MET A 120 -18.03 28.70 -7.44
CA MET A 120 -19.06 29.08 -6.46
C MET A 120 -20.44 28.51 -6.82
N ASP A 121 -20.87 28.62 -8.07
CA ASP A 121 -22.14 28.06 -8.51
C ASP A 121 -22.14 26.52 -8.46
N TYR A 122 -21.04 25.86 -8.84
CA TYR A 122 -20.89 24.40 -8.79
C TYR A 122 -20.95 23.83 -7.37
N SER A 123 -20.58 24.60 -6.34
CA SER A 123 -20.67 24.14 -4.93
C SER A 123 -22.08 23.69 -4.52
N PHE A 124 -23.14 24.16 -5.20
CA PHE A 124 -24.51 23.73 -5.00
C PHE A 124 -24.90 22.49 -5.82
N TRP A 125 -24.20 22.19 -6.91
CA TRP A 125 -24.52 21.10 -7.83
C TRP A 125 -24.51 19.74 -7.13
N GLY A 126 -23.45 19.45 -6.37
CA GLY A 126 -23.30 18.20 -5.62
C GLY A 126 -24.53 17.91 -4.75
N GLY A 127 -24.88 18.84 -3.85
CA GLY A 127 -26.04 18.66 -2.96
C GLY A 127 -27.39 18.57 -3.68
N VAL A 128 -27.54 19.14 -4.87
CA VAL A 128 -28.79 19.07 -5.65
C VAL A 128 -28.87 17.78 -6.48
N MET A 129 -27.75 17.26 -6.96
CA MET A 129 -27.68 16.01 -7.73
C MET A 129 -27.40 14.76 -6.89
N ASP A 130 -27.07 14.91 -5.61
CA ASP A 130 -26.87 13.83 -4.65
C ASP A 130 -28.15 13.03 -4.35
N SER A 131 -28.00 11.93 -3.60
CA SER A 131 -29.07 10.99 -3.28
C SER A 131 -30.28 11.61 -2.57
N ASP A 132 -30.11 12.69 -1.81
CA ASP A 132 -31.22 13.35 -1.11
C ASP A 132 -31.78 14.57 -1.88
N GLY A 133 -31.23 14.83 -3.07
CA GLY A 133 -31.54 15.99 -3.91
C GLY A 133 -32.69 15.77 -4.90
N MET A 134 -32.56 16.37 -6.08
CA MET A 134 -33.56 16.28 -7.16
C MET A 134 -33.83 14.85 -7.64
N PRO A 135 -32.84 13.93 -7.75
CA PRO A 135 -33.13 12.56 -8.17
C PRO A 135 -34.21 11.87 -7.31
N VAL A 136 -34.17 12.02 -5.99
CA VAL A 136 -35.21 11.46 -5.09
C VAL A 136 -36.51 12.24 -5.16
N LYS A 137 -36.46 13.58 -5.25
CA LYS A 137 -37.67 14.41 -5.40
C LYS A 137 -38.44 14.10 -6.69
N LEU A 138 -37.73 13.70 -7.76
CA LEU A 138 -38.32 13.37 -9.05
C LEU A 138 -38.75 11.89 -9.14
N TYR A 139 -38.33 11.04 -8.22
CA TYR A 139 -38.68 9.62 -8.20
C TYR A 139 -40.20 9.41 -8.15
N GLY A 140 -40.69 8.49 -8.99
CA GLY A 140 -42.10 8.12 -9.11
C GLY A 140 -42.97 9.12 -9.90
N LYS A 141 -42.42 10.27 -10.29
CA LYS A 141 -43.16 11.32 -11.02
C LYS A 141 -43.22 11.04 -12.53
N THR A 142 -44.24 11.62 -13.16
CA THR A 142 -44.46 11.63 -14.61
C THR A 142 -44.16 13.01 -15.20
N LEU A 143 -44.13 13.14 -16.53
CA LEU A 143 -44.02 14.46 -17.18
C LEU A 143 -45.11 15.44 -16.70
N TYR A 144 -46.33 14.95 -16.49
CA TYR A 144 -47.43 15.77 -15.97
C TYR A 144 -47.11 16.32 -14.58
N ASP A 145 -46.61 15.47 -13.69
CA ASP A 145 -46.24 15.89 -12.33
C ASP A 145 -45.12 16.93 -12.36
N LEU A 146 -44.13 16.79 -13.26
CA LEU A 146 -43.01 17.74 -13.40
C LEU A 146 -43.47 19.10 -13.94
N LEU A 147 -44.43 19.12 -14.86
CA LEU A 147 -45.02 20.36 -15.38
C LEU A 147 -45.90 21.05 -14.34
N ASN A 148 -46.47 20.30 -13.40
CA ASN A 148 -47.28 20.79 -12.29
C ASN A 148 -46.48 20.99 -10.99
N MET A 149 -45.17 20.76 -11.00
CA MET A 149 -44.30 21.05 -9.86
C MET A 149 -44.07 22.55 -9.77
N ASN A 150 -44.47 23.14 -8.64
CA ASN A 150 -44.07 24.49 -8.27
C ASN A 150 -42.66 24.43 -7.67
N THR A 151 -41.65 24.51 -8.53
CA THR A 151 -40.32 24.96 -8.12
C THR A 151 -40.19 26.35 -8.74
N VAL A 152 -40.19 27.41 -7.93
CA VAL A 152 -40.32 28.78 -8.45
C VAL A 152 -39.09 29.62 -8.09
N PRO A 153 -38.04 29.60 -8.92
CA PRO A 153 -37.08 30.68 -8.97
C PRO A 153 -37.74 31.89 -9.65
N TYR A 154 -37.56 33.10 -9.08
CA TYR A 154 -38.01 34.40 -9.64
C TYR A 154 -39.53 34.68 -9.66
N ASP A 155 -40.28 34.18 -8.67
CA ASP A 155 -41.61 34.71 -8.34
C ASP A 155 -41.50 35.56 -7.07
N ASP A 156 -41.24 36.86 -7.23
CA ASP A 156 -41.08 37.81 -6.13
C ASP A 156 -42.35 37.91 -5.25
N ASP A 157 -43.52 37.48 -5.74
CA ASP A 157 -44.79 37.52 -5.01
C ASP A 157 -45.01 36.26 -4.14
N HIS A 158 -44.22 35.20 -4.32
CA HIS A 158 -44.37 33.91 -3.61
C HIS A 158 -43.07 33.36 -2.99
N ASN A 159 -41.94 34.03 -3.20
CA ASN A 159 -40.66 33.76 -2.55
C ASN A 159 -40.45 34.72 -1.37
N ASP A 160 -40.92 34.35 -0.19
CA ASP A 160 -40.60 35.09 1.05
C ASP A 160 -39.12 34.89 1.49
N ASP A 161 -38.36 34.00 0.83
CA ASP A 161 -36.96 33.64 1.10
C ASP A 161 -36.01 33.91 -0.10
N ALA A 162 -34.72 34.10 0.18
CA ALA A 162 -33.69 34.37 -0.84
C ALA A 162 -33.53 33.22 -1.87
N VAL A 163 -33.56 33.55 -3.17
CA VAL A 163 -33.23 32.61 -4.27
C VAL A 163 -31.76 32.20 -4.16
N SER A 164 -31.50 30.97 -3.72
CA SER A 164 -30.14 30.41 -3.61
C SER A 164 -29.72 29.68 -4.89
N GLY A 165 -28.41 29.48 -5.09
CA GLY A 165 -27.88 28.68 -6.22
C GLY A 165 -28.50 27.29 -6.32
N ALA A 166 -28.82 26.65 -5.19
CA ALA A 166 -29.51 25.36 -5.17
C ALA A 166 -30.91 25.41 -5.80
N THR A 167 -31.62 26.54 -5.71
CA THR A 167 -32.95 26.73 -6.29
C THR A 167 -32.84 26.78 -7.82
N VAL A 168 -31.88 27.55 -8.34
CA VAL A 168 -31.64 27.67 -9.79
C VAL A 168 -31.19 26.34 -10.40
N TRP A 169 -30.29 25.61 -9.74
CA TRP A 169 -29.85 24.27 -10.19
C TRP A 169 -30.97 23.24 -10.15
N SER A 170 -31.82 23.27 -9.12
CA SER A 170 -32.98 22.36 -9.03
C SER A 170 -33.95 22.56 -10.20
N ASP A 171 -34.18 23.81 -10.60
CA ASP A 171 -35.00 24.14 -11.76
C ASP A 171 -34.36 23.72 -13.07
N ALA A 172 -33.06 23.96 -13.24
CA ALA A 172 -32.33 23.51 -14.41
C ALA A 172 -32.41 21.98 -14.58
N ILE A 173 -32.29 21.21 -13.49
CA ILE A 173 -32.46 19.74 -13.51
C ILE A 173 -33.90 19.35 -13.86
N ARG A 174 -34.91 20.05 -13.32
CA ARG A 174 -36.32 19.82 -13.69
C ARG A 174 -36.54 20.09 -15.17
N HIS A 175 -36.07 21.21 -15.70
CA HIS A 175 -36.17 21.57 -17.12
C HIS A 175 -35.43 20.57 -18.02
N ALA A 176 -34.22 20.17 -17.65
CA ALA A 176 -33.47 19.12 -18.34
C ALA A 176 -34.22 17.79 -18.33
N THR A 177 -34.87 17.43 -17.22
CA THR A 177 -35.69 16.22 -17.11
C THR A 177 -36.94 16.29 -17.97
N ILE A 178 -37.63 17.45 -18.03
CA ILE A 178 -38.74 17.69 -18.96
C ILE A 178 -38.27 17.53 -20.41
N ALA A 179 -37.13 18.12 -20.76
CA ALA A 179 -36.54 17.97 -22.09
C ALA A 179 -36.22 16.50 -22.41
N ALA A 180 -35.72 15.73 -21.44
CA ALA A 180 -35.47 14.30 -21.59
C ALA A 180 -36.76 13.51 -21.85
N LEU A 181 -37.80 13.69 -21.03
CA LEU A 181 -39.05 12.94 -21.18
C LEU A 181 -39.82 13.28 -22.47
N ARG A 182 -39.49 14.41 -23.10
CA ARG A 182 -40.01 14.81 -24.41
C ARG A 182 -39.14 14.34 -25.59
N SER A 183 -37.95 13.80 -25.34
CA SER A 183 -37.06 13.28 -26.38
C SER A 183 -37.36 11.82 -26.70
N ALA A 184 -36.80 11.32 -27.80
CA ALA A 184 -36.83 9.90 -28.09
C ALA A 184 -35.93 9.15 -27.08
N PRO A 185 -36.37 8.00 -26.55
CA PRO A 185 -35.53 7.23 -25.64
C PRO A 185 -34.29 6.69 -26.38
N VAL A 186 -33.14 6.81 -25.74
CA VAL A 186 -31.85 6.26 -26.20
C VAL A 186 -31.71 4.77 -25.89
N SER A 187 -32.54 4.23 -24.99
CA SER A 187 -32.60 2.79 -24.69
C SER A 187 -34.02 2.36 -24.33
N LYS A 188 -34.38 1.12 -24.72
CA LYS A 188 -35.71 0.53 -24.53
C LYS A 188 -35.58 -0.93 -24.07
N SER A 189 -36.24 -1.27 -22.95
CA SER A 189 -36.45 -2.65 -22.50
C SER A 189 -37.90 -2.88 -22.08
N GLU A 190 -38.43 -4.07 -22.32
CA GLU A 190 -39.77 -4.43 -21.83
C GLU A 190 -39.78 -4.80 -20.33
N SER A 191 -38.62 -4.83 -19.67
CA SER A 191 -38.55 -5.07 -18.24
C SER A 191 -39.21 -3.95 -17.43
N THR A 192 -40.04 -4.33 -16.48
CA THR A 192 -40.76 -3.43 -15.56
C THR A 192 -40.04 -3.26 -14.22
N VAL A 193 -38.80 -3.74 -14.09
CA VAL A 193 -37.96 -3.60 -12.90
C VAL A 193 -36.64 -2.96 -13.31
N LEU A 194 -36.21 -1.93 -12.60
CA LEU A 194 -34.97 -1.23 -12.89
C LEU A 194 -33.76 -2.13 -12.62
N ALA A 195 -32.83 -2.19 -13.59
CA ALA A 195 -31.59 -2.94 -13.43
C ALA A 195 -30.69 -2.34 -12.33
N PRO A 196 -29.99 -3.18 -11.55
CA PRO A 196 -29.15 -2.71 -10.45
C PRO A 196 -27.96 -1.89 -10.95
N THR A 197 -27.42 -1.00 -10.12
CA THR A 197 -26.14 -0.29 -10.37
C THR A 197 -25.01 -0.95 -9.61
N LEU A 198 -23.78 -0.90 -10.13
CA LEU A 198 -22.59 -1.49 -9.50
C LEU A 198 -21.49 -0.43 -9.31
N THR A 199 -20.55 -0.69 -8.40
CA THR A 199 -19.33 0.12 -8.24
C THR A 199 -18.42 0.08 -9.46
N ALA A 200 -17.80 1.22 -9.76
CA ALA A 200 -17.02 1.45 -10.98
C ALA A 200 -15.55 1.01 -10.93
N GLN A 201 -15.00 0.64 -9.76
CA GLN A 201 -13.62 0.19 -9.67
C GLN A 201 -13.46 -1.21 -10.29
N THR A 202 -12.81 -1.30 -11.44
CA THR A 202 -12.77 -2.53 -12.26
C THR A 202 -11.43 -3.25 -12.28
N CYS A 203 -10.32 -2.65 -11.82
CA CYS A 203 -8.99 -3.29 -11.88
C CYS A 203 -8.17 -3.07 -10.59
N VAL A 204 -7.64 -4.15 -10.02
CA VAL A 204 -6.72 -4.13 -8.87
C VAL A 204 -5.57 -5.13 -9.04
N PRO A 205 -4.49 -5.05 -8.24
CA PRO A 205 -3.38 -6.01 -8.35
C PRO A 205 -3.79 -7.46 -8.02
N ASN A 206 -3.27 -8.42 -8.78
CA ASN A 206 -3.42 -9.85 -8.54
C ASN A 206 -2.50 -10.32 -7.40
N ALA A 207 -2.98 -10.18 -6.16
CA ALA A 207 -2.27 -10.63 -4.97
C ALA A 207 -3.24 -11.28 -3.99
N SER A 208 -2.81 -12.31 -3.26
CA SER A 208 -3.68 -13.17 -2.43
C SER A 208 -4.47 -12.43 -1.34
N TYR A 209 -4.00 -11.26 -0.90
CA TYR A 209 -4.67 -10.42 0.10
C TYR A 209 -5.60 -9.36 -0.52
N LYS A 210 -5.70 -9.29 -1.85
CA LYS A 210 -6.51 -8.31 -2.56
C LYS A 210 -7.91 -8.85 -2.84
N TYR A 211 -8.86 -7.93 -2.75
CA TYR A 211 -10.26 -8.16 -3.05
C TYR A 211 -10.87 -6.90 -3.66
N ILE A 212 -12.01 -7.07 -4.34
CA ILE A 212 -12.87 -5.98 -4.81
C ILE A 212 -14.22 -6.17 -4.14
N ASP A 213 -14.68 -5.15 -3.44
CA ASP A 213 -16.05 -5.09 -2.92
C ASP A 213 -16.94 -4.46 -3.99
N VAL A 214 -17.77 -5.30 -4.62
CA VAL A 214 -18.72 -4.87 -5.65
C VAL A 214 -20.03 -4.53 -4.97
N ALA A 215 -20.20 -3.26 -4.60
CA ALA A 215 -21.46 -2.79 -4.04
C ALA A 215 -22.50 -2.64 -5.15
N MET A 216 -23.73 -3.02 -4.84
CA MET A 216 -24.87 -3.09 -5.75
C MET A 216 -26.07 -2.37 -5.14
N SER A 217 -26.76 -1.57 -5.96
CA SER A 217 -27.96 -0.85 -5.54
C SER A 217 -29.12 -1.13 -6.49
N ALA A 218 -30.32 -1.25 -5.96
CA ALA A 218 -31.57 -1.43 -6.71
C ALA A 218 -32.70 -0.65 -6.03
N ASP A 219 -33.85 -0.56 -6.70
CA ASP A 219 -35.03 0.10 -6.17
C ASP A 219 -35.50 -0.50 -4.83
N LYS A 220 -36.12 0.35 -4.01
CA LYS A 220 -36.74 -0.07 -2.75
C LYS A 220 -37.66 -1.26 -3.01
N ASP A 221 -37.64 -2.24 -2.12
CA ASP A 221 -38.39 -3.50 -2.21
C ASP A 221 -37.92 -4.51 -3.27
N CYS A 222 -36.81 -4.25 -3.98
CA CYS A 222 -36.18 -5.23 -4.86
C CYS A 222 -35.13 -6.08 -4.12
N THR A 223 -34.95 -7.32 -4.57
CA THR A 223 -33.83 -8.18 -4.18
C THR A 223 -32.85 -8.33 -5.33
N ILE A 224 -31.55 -8.15 -5.07
CA ILE A 224 -30.50 -8.36 -6.07
C ILE A 224 -30.02 -9.80 -6.00
N ARG A 225 -29.97 -10.45 -7.17
CA ARG A 225 -29.40 -11.79 -7.37
C ARG A 225 -28.31 -11.70 -8.43
N TYR A 226 -27.25 -12.49 -8.27
CA TYR A 226 -26.11 -12.45 -9.19
C TYR A 226 -25.52 -13.83 -9.47
N THR A 227 -24.75 -13.90 -10.55
CA THR A 227 -23.90 -15.04 -10.90
C THR A 227 -22.49 -14.55 -11.23
N LEU A 228 -21.51 -15.48 -11.14
CA LEU A 228 -20.10 -15.24 -11.47
C LEU A 228 -19.58 -16.22 -12.55
N ASN A 229 -20.46 -17.07 -13.08
CA ASN A 229 -20.15 -18.14 -14.02
C ASN A 229 -20.61 -17.83 -15.46
N GLY A 230 -20.98 -16.58 -15.74
CA GLY A 230 -21.44 -16.14 -17.05
C GLY A 230 -22.86 -16.59 -17.44
N THR A 231 -23.67 -17.12 -16.52
CA THR A 231 -25.10 -17.38 -16.80
C THR A 231 -25.97 -16.26 -16.26
N ASP A 232 -27.13 -16.01 -16.85
CA ASP A 232 -28.03 -14.98 -16.32
C ASP A 232 -28.64 -15.39 -14.97
N PRO A 233 -28.80 -14.46 -14.02
CA PRO A 233 -29.39 -14.76 -12.72
C PRO A 233 -30.88 -15.11 -12.83
N THR A 234 -31.28 -16.09 -12.03
CA THR A 234 -32.67 -16.50 -11.77
C THR A 234 -33.05 -16.19 -10.32
N ALA A 235 -34.31 -16.44 -9.94
CA ALA A 235 -34.76 -16.27 -8.56
C ALA A 235 -33.99 -17.17 -7.56
N ASP A 236 -33.39 -18.27 -8.05
CA ASP A 236 -32.62 -19.24 -7.26
C ASP A 236 -31.12 -18.92 -7.19
N SER A 237 -30.64 -17.94 -7.96
CA SER A 237 -29.23 -17.53 -7.96
C SER A 237 -28.81 -16.92 -6.61
N THR A 238 -27.51 -16.74 -6.42
CA THR A 238 -26.96 -16.18 -5.18
C THR A 238 -27.53 -14.79 -4.92
N LYS A 239 -28.05 -14.58 -3.70
CA LYS A 239 -28.56 -13.27 -3.26
C LYS A 239 -27.39 -12.39 -2.84
N ALA A 240 -27.38 -11.13 -3.25
CA ALA A 240 -26.41 -10.15 -2.78
C ALA A 240 -26.53 -9.96 -1.25
N ALA A 241 -25.40 -9.86 -0.58
CA ALA A 241 -25.32 -9.83 0.89
C ALA A 241 -24.51 -8.60 1.34
N SER A 242 -24.54 -8.33 2.65
CA SER A 242 -23.72 -7.27 3.24
C SER A 242 -22.22 -7.53 2.97
N ILE A 243 -21.51 -6.53 2.47
CA ILE A 243 -20.07 -6.55 2.20
C ILE A 243 -19.38 -5.36 2.89
N GLY A 244 -18.06 -5.51 3.10
CA GLY A 244 -17.22 -4.46 3.67
C GLY A 244 -17.59 -4.04 5.11
N TRP A 245 -16.98 -2.95 5.56
CA TRP A 245 -17.35 -2.29 6.84
C TRP A 245 -18.63 -1.47 6.67
N SER A 246 -18.83 -0.83 5.51
CA SER A 246 -19.97 0.03 5.21
C SER A 246 -21.32 -0.68 5.32
N GLY A 247 -21.33 -2.01 5.18
CA GLY A 247 -22.55 -2.80 5.20
C GLY A 247 -23.33 -2.74 3.89
N ASP A 248 -22.69 -2.27 2.82
CA ASP A 248 -23.30 -2.20 1.48
C ASP A 248 -23.74 -3.58 1.01
N ILE A 249 -24.77 -3.65 0.18
CA ILE A 249 -25.23 -4.91 -0.39
C ILE A 249 -24.44 -5.20 -1.66
N GLY A 250 -23.92 -6.43 -1.83
CA GLY A 250 -23.14 -6.77 -3.00
C GLY A 250 -22.44 -8.13 -2.93
N VAL A 251 -21.27 -8.21 -3.58
CA VAL A 251 -20.38 -9.38 -3.55
C VAL A 251 -18.92 -8.96 -3.36
N ARG A 252 -18.19 -9.70 -2.53
CA ARG A 252 -16.73 -9.61 -2.44
C ARG A 252 -16.09 -10.58 -3.42
N LEU A 253 -15.26 -10.06 -4.31
CA LEU A 253 -14.43 -10.83 -5.23
C LEU A 253 -13.01 -10.89 -4.67
N SER A 254 -12.38 -12.06 -4.65
CA SER A 254 -11.00 -12.22 -4.17
C SER A 254 -10.09 -12.66 -5.29
N ALA A 255 -8.86 -12.15 -5.28
CA ALA A 255 -7.83 -12.63 -6.18
C ALA A 255 -7.46 -14.09 -5.85
N ASP A 256 -7.29 -14.90 -6.87
CA ASP A 256 -6.75 -16.26 -6.74
C ASP A 256 -5.48 -16.44 -7.59
N PRO A 257 -4.35 -15.87 -7.15
CA PRO A 257 -3.08 -15.97 -7.89
C PRO A 257 -2.53 -17.41 -7.96
N THR A 258 -3.06 -18.35 -7.17
CA THR A 258 -2.64 -19.75 -7.22
C THR A 258 -3.21 -20.46 -8.45
N ASN A 259 -4.50 -20.30 -8.72
CA ASN A 259 -5.14 -20.89 -9.91
C ASN A 259 -5.07 -19.95 -11.13
N HIS A 260 -4.86 -18.65 -10.92
CA HIS A 260 -4.78 -17.63 -11.95
C HIS A 260 -3.48 -16.79 -11.82
N PRO A 261 -2.29 -17.40 -12.02
CA PRO A 261 -1.01 -16.71 -11.83
C PRO A 261 -0.78 -15.54 -12.79
N SER A 262 -1.44 -15.55 -13.96
CA SER A 262 -1.35 -14.48 -14.96
C SER A 262 -2.36 -13.35 -14.76
N GLY A 263 -3.20 -13.43 -13.72
CA GLY A 263 -4.33 -12.53 -13.52
C GLY A 263 -5.67 -13.23 -13.76
N GLN A 264 -6.74 -12.59 -13.29
CA GLN A 264 -8.10 -13.15 -13.25
C GLN A 264 -9.11 -12.10 -13.70
N VAL A 265 -10.04 -12.49 -14.57
CA VAL A 265 -11.21 -11.69 -14.94
C VAL A 265 -12.45 -12.39 -14.39
N ILE A 266 -13.32 -11.62 -13.73
CA ILE A 266 -14.58 -12.11 -13.17
C ILE A 266 -15.71 -11.27 -13.76
N GLU A 267 -16.60 -11.92 -14.51
CA GLU A 267 -17.85 -11.32 -14.96
C GLU A 267 -18.90 -11.43 -13.85
N VAL A 268 -19.39 -10.29 -13.37
CA VAL A 268 -20.50 -10.22 -12.42
C VAL A 268 -21.77 -9.89 -13.18
N ARG A 269 -22.77 -10.78 -13.10
CA ARG A 269 -24.09 -10.57 -13.72
C ARG A 269 -25.19 -10.45 -12.68
N PRO A 270 -25.54 -9.24 -12.24
CA PRO A 270 -26.66 -9.05 -11.33
C PRO A 270 -27.96 -8.67 -12.07
N ALA A 271 -29.08 -9.05 -11.47
CA ALA A 271 -30.41 -8.56 -11.79
C ALA A 271 -31.21 -8.31 -10.51
N ALA A 272 -32.11 -7.33 -10.56
CA ALA A 272 -33.06 -7.03 -9.50
C ALA A 272 -34.36 -7.80 -9.73
N PHE A 273 -34.97 -8.24 -8.64
CA PHE A 273 -36.25 -8.95 -8.61
C PHE A 273 -37.22 -8.22 -7.70
N ASP A 274 -38.41 -7.90 -8.21
CA ASP A 274 -39.47 -7.31 -7.40
C ASP A 274 -40.16 -8.36 -6.50
N LYS A 275 -41.11 -7.93 -5.66
CA LYS A 275 -41.89 -8.82 -4.78
C LYS A 275 -42.73 -9.85 -5.54
N ALA A 276 -43.07 -9.60 -6.80
CA ALA A 276 -43.84 -10.52 -7.64
C ALA A 276 -42.93 -11.51 -8.41
N GLY A 277 -41.61 -11.36 -8.31
CA GLY A 277 -40.62 -12.19 -9.00
C GLY A 277 -40.31 -11.74 -10.42
N ASN A 278 -40.77 -10.56 -10.85
CA ASN A 278 -40.38 -10.01 -12.15
C ASN A 278 -38.91 -9.61 -12.10
N ARG A 279 -38.17 -9.89 -13.17
CA ARG A 279 -36.73 -9.65 -13.27
C ARG A 279 -36.44 -8.38 -14.06
N SER A 280 -35.46 -7.61 -13.61
CA SER A 280 -34.84 -6.54 -14.39
C SER A 280 -34.10 -7.06 -15.63
N ASP A 281 -33.58 -6.16 -16.45
CA ASP A 281 -32.47 -6.53 -17.35
C ASP A 281 -31.24 -6.97 -16.54
N VAL A 282 -30.40 -7.78 -17.16
CA VAL A 282 -29.14 -8.26 -16.56
C VAL A 282 -28.05 -7.25 -16.86
N VAL A 283 -27.36 -6.78 -15.82
CA VAL A 283 -26.16 -5.96 -15.99
C VAL A 283 -24.95 -6.88 -16.20
N ARG A 284 -24.02 -6.48 -17.05
CA ARG A 284 -22.75 -7.19 -17.27
C ARG A 284 -21.60 -6.25 -16.92
N GLN A 285 -20.82 -6.61 -15.90
CA GLN A 285 -19.64 -5.85 -15.50
C GLN A 285 -18.47 -6.80 -15.25
N PHE A 286 -17.28 -6.40 -15.68
CA PHE A 286 -16.07 -7.17 -15.53
C PHE A 286 -15.16 -6.54 -14.47
N TYR A 287 -14.62 -7.38 -13.61
CA TYR A 287 -13.66 -7.02 -12.58
C TYR A 287 -12.38 -7.83 -12.76
N VAL A 288 -11.23 -7.16 -12.65
CA VAL A 288 -9.95 -7.69 -13.06
C VAL A 288 -8.94 -7.61 -11.92
N PHE A 289 -8.30 -8.74 -11.64
CA PHE A 289 -7.09 -8.84 -10.86
C PHE A 289 -5.91 -9.00 -11.83
N ALA A 290 -5.13 -7.94 -12.00
CA ALA A 290 -4.09 -7.89 -13.04
C ALA A 290 -2.68 -7.96 -12.44
N ASN A 291 -1.74 -8.50 -13.22
CA ASN A 291 -0.31 -8.36 -12.96
C ASN A 291 0.22 -7.11 -13.68
N PRO A 292 1.23 -6.42 -13.15
CA PRO A 292 1.84 -5.30 -13.86
C PRO A 292 2.50 -5.78 -15.15
N LEU A 293 2.65 -4.88 -16.11
CA LEU A 293 3.34 -5.17 -17.37
C LEU A 293 4.76 -5.67 -17.09
N SER A 294 5.15 -6.79 -17.71
CA SER A 294 6.39 -7.51 -17.37
C SER A 294 7.60 -7.06 -18.20
N ASN A 295 7.37 -6.60 -19.43
CA ASN A 295 8.38 -6.22 -20.41
C ASN A 295 8.52 -4.69 -20.56
N ALA A 296 7.74 -3.90 -19.84
CA ALA A 296 7.80 -2.44 -19.81
C ALA A 296 7.13 -1.95 -18.52
N ALA A 297 7.12 -0.64 -18.28
CA ALA A 297 6.45 -0.04 -17.14
C ALA A 297 5.70 1.22 -17.55
N TYR A 298 4.75 1.65 -16.73
CA TYR A 298 4.10 2.95 -16.88
C TYR A 298 4.62 3.95 -15.86
N THR A 299 4.55 5.23 -16.22
CA THR A 299 4.64 6.35 -15.27
C THR A 299 3.27 6.64 -14.65
N ALA A 300 3.23 7.33 -13.52
CA ALA A 300 1.98 7.72 -12.86
C ALA A 300 1.23 8.77 -13.69
N GLN A 301 -0.06 8.52 -14.00
CA GLN A 301 -0.93 9.44 -14.74
C GLN A 301 -2.30 9.52 -14.06
N TYR A 302 -2.34 10.15 -12.88
CA TYR A 302 -3.55 10.24 -12.05
C TYR A 302 -4.70 10.99 -12.72
N SER A 303 -4.40 12.05 -13.49
CA SER A 303 -5.38 12.84 -14.24
C SER A 303 -5.78 12.22 -15.59
N GLY A 304 -5.19 11.07 -15.93
CA GLY A 304 -5.35 10.42 -17.22
C GLY A 304 -4.49 11.01 -18.33
N ILE A 305 -4.14 10.17 -19.30
CA ILE A 305 -3.49 10.51 -20.56
C ILE A 305 -4.46 10.19 -21.70
N SER A 306 -4.54 11.08 -22.69
CA SER A 306 -5.48 10.91 -23.79
C SER A 306 -4.80 10.94 -25.16
N ALA A 307 -5.34 10.19 -26.10
CA ALA A 307 -4.96 10.25 -27.50
C ALA A 307 -6.19 10.06 -28.39
N THR A 308 -6.19 10.73 -29.54
CA THR A 308 -7.22 10.58 -30.57
C THR A 308 -6.64 9.86 -31.78
N VAL A 309 -7.27 8.75 -32.16
CA VAL A 309 -6.91 7.97 -33.36
C VAL A 309 -8.21 7.68 -34.11
N ASP A 310 -8.24 8.01 -35.41
CA ASP A 310 -9.40 7.80 -36.29
C ASP A 310 -10.72 8.34 -35.72
N GLY A 311 -10.67 9.48 -35.04
CA GLY A 311 -11.84 10.14 -34.44
C GLY A 311 -12.23 9.64 -33.05
N ILE A 312 -11.65 8.54 -32.56
CA ILE A 312 -11.89 7.99 -31.22
C ILE A 312 -10.87 8.59 -30.25
N THR A 313 -11.32 9.21 -29.17
CA THR A 313 -10.45 9.68 -28.09
C THR A 313 -10.50 8.71 -26.93
N ALA A 314 -9.38 8.05 -26.64
CA ALA A 314 -9.24 7.19 -25.48
C ALA A 314 -8.45 7.88 -24.37
N THR A 315 -8.89 7.73 -23.14
CA THR A 315 -8.19 8.20 -21.94
C THR A 315 -7.82 7.00 -21.07
N ALA A 316 -6.56 6.92 -20.65
CA ALA A 316 -6.05 5.88 -19.77
C ALA A 316 -5.50 6.48 -18.47
N VAL A 317 -5.78 5.85 -17.35
CA VAL A 317 -5.27 6.24 -16.02
C VAL A 317 -4.34 5.17 -15.50
N THR A 318 -3.10 5.53 -15.20
CA THR A 318 -2.07 4.63 -14.67
C THR A 318 -1.69 5.00 -13.25
N GLN A 319 -1.82 4.05 -12.31
CA GLN A 319 -1.61 4.28 -10.88
C GLN A 319 -0.87 3.11 -10.23
N SER A 320 -0.30 3.32 -9.04
CA SER A 320 0.24 2.24 -8.20
C SER A 320 -0.68 2.03 -7.00
N PRO A 321 -1.67 1.11 -7.07
CA PRO A 321 -2.64 0.89 -5.99
C PRO A 321 -2.02 0.37 -4.68
N ASN A 322 -0.77 -0.09 -4.73
CA ASN A 322 -0.03 -0.60 -3.59
C ASN A 322 1.06 0.34 -3.09
N TYR A 323 1.29 1.47 -3.77
CA TYR A 323 2.44 2.35 -3.53
C TYR A 323 3.79 1.58 -3.58
N ASP A 324 3.90 0.62 -4.50
CA ASP A 324 5.04 -0.30 -4.66
C ASP A 324 5.86 0.01 -5.92
N ASP A 325 5.67 1.20 -6.50
CA ASP A 325 6.24 1.65 -7.78
C ASP A 325 5.91 0.75 -8.99
N LYS A 326 4.89 -0.12 -8.87
CA LYS A 326 4.32 -0.86 -9.99
C LYS A 326 3.03 -0.18 -10.42
N TYR A 327 2.98 0.24 -11.68
CA TYR A 327 1.86 0.99 -12.24
C TYR A 327 0.97 0.11 -13.09
N TYR A 328 -0.34 0.29 -12.93
CA TYR A 328 -1.39 -0.46 -13.57
C TYR A 328 -2.33 0.52 -14.31
N ILE A 329 -2.82 0.13 -15.48
CA ILE A 329 -4.02 0.66 -16.10
C ILE A 329 -5.18 0.36 -15.16
N THR A 330 -5.73 1.41 -14.56
CA THR A 330 -6.80 1.33 -13.54
C THR A 330 -8.13 1.87 -14.03
N SER A 331 -8.10 2.71 -15.07
CA SER A 331 -9.29 3.21 -15.75
C SER A 331 -9.00 3.46 -17.23
N LEU A 332 -10.02 3.20 -18.04
CA LEU A 332 -10.08 3.45 -19.46
C LEU A 332 -11.45 4.06 -19.75
N THR A 333 -11.47 5.16 -20.48
CA THR A 333 -12.69 5.79 -20.97
C THR A 333 -12.52 6.19 -22.42
N LEU A 334 -13.62 6.25 -23.16
CA LEU A 334 -13.67 6.87 -24.48
C LEU A 334 -14.38 8.22 -24.39
N ASP A 335 -14.31 9.01 -25.45
CA ASP A 335 -15.22 10.14 -25.63
C ASP A 335 -16.69 9.68 -25.60
N LYS A 336 -17.57 10.63 -25.29
CA LYS A 336 -18.99 10.33 -25.02
C LYS A 336 -19.67 9.58 -26.15
N GLU A 337 -19.47 10.01 -27.39
CA GLU A 337 -20.10 9.43 -28.57
C GLU A 337 -19.74 7.94 -28.72
N HIS A 338 -18.45 7.62 -28.65
CA HIS A 338 -17.98 6.23 -28.77
C HIS A 338 -18.27 5.39 -27.52
N SER A 339 -18.26 5.98 -26.33
CA SER A 339 -18.64 5.28 -25.09
C SER A 339 -20.10 4.81 -25.11
N GLU A 340 -21.00 5.58 -25.74
CA GLU A 340 -22.41 5.22 -25.89
C GLU A 340 -22.62 4.28 -27.09
N THR A 341 -21.93 4.52 -28.21
CA THR A 341 -22.06 3.70 -29.43
C THR A 341 -21.51 2.28 -29.24
N TYR A 342 -20.43 2.12 -28.47
CA TYR A 342 -19.73 0.84 -28.27
C TYR A 342 -20.07 0.17 -26.94
N ALA A 343 -21.08 0.66 -26.23
CA ALA A 343 -21.42 0.21 -24.86
C ALA A 343 -21.63 -1.31 -24.74
N ASP A 344 -22.10 -1.97 -25.80
CA ASP A 344 -22.43 -3.40 -25.81
C ASP A 344 -21.20 -4.33 -25.68
N PHE A 345 -20.03 -3.92 -26.20
CA PHE A 345 -18.81 -4.74 -26.18
C PHE A 345 -17.65 -4.13 -25.39
N LEU A 346 -17.68 -2.82 -25.15
CA LEU A 346 -16.58 -2.08 -24.52
C LEU A 346 -16.18 -2.62 -23.14
N PRO A 347 -17.10 -2.99 -22.22
CA PRO A 347 -16.72 -3.54 -20.92
C PRO A 347 -15.88 -4.83 -21.02
N GLU A 348 -16.22 -5.70 -21.96
CA GLU A 348 -15.48 -6.94 -22.19
C GLU A 348 -14.11 -6.64 -22.80
N LEU A 349 -14.04 -5.77 -23.81
CA LEU A 349 -12.77 -5.39 -24.44
C LEU A 349 -11.82 -4.74 -23.43
N PHE A 350 -12.31 -3.80 -22.63
CA PHE A 350 -11.53 -3.17 -21.56
C PHE A 350 -11.04 -4.18 -20.53
N SER A 351 -11.86 -5.18 -20.18
CA SER A 351 -11.41 -6.25 -19.27
C SER A 351 -10.20 -7.01 -19.80
N ARG A 352 -10.13 -7.24 -21.12
CA ARG A 352 -8.98 -7.89 -21.77
C ARG A 352 -7.73 -7.01 -21.72
N ILE A 353 -7.89 -5.70 -21.93
CA ILE A 353 -6.79 -4.71 -21.82
C ILE A 353 -6.31 -4.61 -20.37
N TYR A 354 -7.22 -4.55 -19.38
CA TYR A 354 -6.86 -4.55 -17.97
C TYR A 354 -6.15 -5.85 -17.58
N LEU A 355 -6.56 -7.01 -18.10
CA LEU A 355 -5.87 -8.26 -17.78
C LEU A 355 -4.44 -8.26 -18.35
N ALA A 356 -4.28 -7.87 -19.61
CA ALA A 356 -2.99 -7.82 -20.29
C ALA A 356 -2.10 -6.67 -19.81
N GLN A 357 -2.69 -5.61 -19.24
CA GLN A 357 -2.05 -4.32 -18.94
C GLN A 357 -1.36 -3.69 -20.16
N THR A 358 -1.88 -3.98 -21.35
CA THR A 358 -1.45 -3.46 -22.65
C THR A 358 -2.55 -3.76 -23.68
N THR A 359 -2.46 -3.17 -24.87
CA THR A 359 -3.29 -3.53 -26.03
C THR A 359 -2.60 -4.53 -26.96
N GLU A 360 -1.30 -4.75 -26.78
CA GLU A 360 -0.54 -5.73 -27.56
C GLU A 360 -1.04 -7.16 -27.27
N GLY A 361 -1.37 -7.90 -28.33
CA GLY A 361 -1.88 -9.27 -28.22
C GLY A 361 -3.32 -9.39 -27.71
N VAL A 362 -4.03 -8.28 -27.48
CA VAL A 362 -5.46 -8.31 -27.09
C VAL A 362 -6.32 -8.63 -28.31
N GLU A 363 -7.10 -9.71 -28.21
CA GLU A 363 -8.02 -10.13 -29.28
C GLU A 363 -9.29 -9.25 -29.33
N PRO A 364 -9.74 -8.85 -30.53
CA PRO A 364 -11.02 -8.18 -30.75
C PRO A 364 -12.23 -8.95 -30.19
N ILE A 365 -13.34 -8.25 -29.94
CA ILE A 365 -14.61 -8.89 -29.60
C ILE A 365 -15.27 -9.40 -30.88
N GLU A 366 -15.69 -10.67 -30.88
CA GLU A 366 -16.37 -11.30 -32.01
C GLU A 366 -17.65 -10.52 -32.37
N GLY A 367 -17.82 -10.19 -33.64
CA GLY A 367 -18.96 -9.40 -34.12
C GLY A 367 -18.76 -7.88 -34.02
N HIS A 368 -17.66 -7.43 -33.42
CA HIS A 368 -17.24 -6.03 -33.29
C HIS A 368 -15.75 -5.86 -33.64
N ASP A 369 -15.23 -6.67 -34.58
CA ASP A 369 -13.80 -6.78 -34.87
C ASP A 369 -13.16 -5.45 -35.30
N GLN A 370 -13.84 -4.68 -36.14
CA GLN A 370 -13.33 -3.42 -36.68
C GLN A 370 -13.31 -2.32 -35.62
N GLU A 371 -14.41 -2.16 -34.90
CA GLU A 371 -14.59 -1.19 -33.82
C GLU A 371 -13.63 -1.49 -32.67
N SER A 372 -13.47 -2.77 -32.31
CA SER A 372 -12.51 -3.22 -31.30
C SER A 372 -11.09 -2.82 -31.67
N ARG A 373 -10.67 -3.02 -32.93
CA ARG A 373 -9.32 -2.63 -33.40
C ARG A 373 -9.10 -1.12 -33.36
N ALA A 374 -10.13 -0.34 -33.68
CA ALA A 374 -10.06 1.12 -33.59
C ALA A 374 -9.89 1.58 -32.13
N VAL A 375 -10.67 1.00 -31.20
CA VAL A 375 -10.53 1.27 -29.75
C VAL A 375 -9.15 0.87 -29.23
N LEU A 376 -8.66 -0.32 -29.57
CA LEU A 376 -7.32 -0.79 -29.18
C LEU A 376 -6.23 0.16 -29.68
N SER A 377 -6.38 0.71 -30.89
CA SER A 377 -5.40 1.64 -31.47
C SER A 377 -5.37 2.98 -30.74
N ALA A 378 -6.54 3.53 -30.41
CA ALA A 378 -6.65 4.76 -29.61
C ALA A 378 -6.08 4.57 -28.20
N VAL A 379 -6.41 3.45 -27.54
CA VAL A 379 -5.88 3.12 -26.20
C VAL A 379 -4.35 2.93 -26.24
N GLN A 380 -3.81 2.23 -27.24
CA GLN A 380 -2.36 2.07 -27.42
C GLN A 380 -1.66 3.43 -27.53
N ALA A 381 -2.22 4.34 -28.34
CA ALA A 381 -1.66 5.67 -28.54
C ALA A 381 -1.64 6.49 -27.24
N ALA A 382 -2.68 6.38 -26.40
CA ALA A 382 -2.70 6.99 -25.08
C ALA A 382 -1.62 6.37 -24.18
N LEU A 383 -1.59 5.04 -24.05
CA LEU A 383 -0.65 4.29 -23.20
C LEU A 383 0.82 4.55 -23.57
N ASN A 384 1.14 4.68 -24.87
CA ASN A 384 2.49 4.99 -25.35
C ASN A 384 3.06 6.29 -24.78
N GLN A 385 2.22 7.25 -24.37
CA GLN A 385 2.68 8.48 -23.75
C GLN A 385 3.25 8.24 -22.35
N ALA A 386 2.71 7.28 -21.59
CA ALA A 386 3.19 6.94 -20.25
C ALA A 386 4.15 5.74 -20.19
N LEU A 387 4.23 4.95 -21.26
CA LEU A 387 5.10 3.78 -21.35
C LEU A 387 6.57 4.17 -21.24
N THR A 388 7.32 3.41 -20.44
CA THR A 388 8.77 3.49 -20.24
C THR A 388 9.39 2.09 -20.17
N ALA A 389 10.71 2.00 -20.20
CA ALA A 389 11.41 0.74 -19.98
C ALA A 389 11.12 0.19 -18.58
N SER A 390 11.10 -1.14 -18.48
CA SER A 390 11.08 -1.85 -17.21
C SER A 390 12.31 -1.51 -16.37
N LYS A 391 12.16 -1.59 -15.05
CA LYS A 391 13.26 -1.38 -14.13
C LYS A 391 14.32 -2.48 -14.33
N PRO A 392 15.61 -2.14 -14.45
CA PRO A 392 16.65 -3.16 -14.57
C PRO A 392 16.68 -4.11 -13.38
N THR A 393 17.02 -5.36 -13.63
CA THR A 393 17.45 -6.30 -12.60
C THR A 393 18.94 -6.14 -12.34
N LEU A 394 19.35 -6.14 -11.07
CA LEU A 394 20.73 -6.01 -10.64
C LEU A 394 21.09 -7.21 -9.77
N THR A 395 22.03 -8.03 -10.24
CA THR A 395 22.55 -9.21 -9.54
C THR A 395 24.06 -9.09 -9.36
N VAL A 396 24.61 -9.70 -8.31
CA VAL A 396 26.05 -9.75 -8.07
C VAL A 396 26.52 -11.18 -7.80
N SER A 397 27.80 -11.44 -8.10
CA SER A 397 28.44 -12.73 -7.84
C SER A 397 29.89 -12.52 -7.42
N PRO A 398 30.36 -13.13 -6.30
CA PRO A 398 29.56 -13.87 -5.32
C PRO A 398 28.58 -12.97 -4.56
N GLU A 399 27.50 -13.53 -4.03
CA GLU A 399 26.56 -12.83 -3.13
C GLU A 399 27.00 -13.06 -1.68
N LYS A 400 27.31 -11.98 -0.95
CA LYS A 400 27.74 -12.01 0.46
C LYS A 400 27.10 -10.88 1.25
N THR A 401 26.99 -11.02 2.57
CA THR A 401 26.55 -9.91 3.44
C THR A 401 27.64 -8.86 3.62
N THR A 402 28.89 -9.30 3.76
CA THR A 402 30.10 -8.47 3.81
C THR A 402 31.20 -9.16 3.04
N TYR A 403 31.82 -8.43 2.12
CA TYR A 403 32.93 -8.88 1.30
C TYR A 403 34.25 -8.65 2.03
N ALA A 404 35.22 -9.54 1.85
CA ALA A 404 36.58 -9.27 2.27
C ALA A 404 37.14 -8.08 1.48
N ASN A 405 38.08 -7.32 2.04
CA ASN A 405 38.61 -6.13 1.39
C ASN A 405 39.20 -6.41 0.00
N ALA A 406 39.84 -7.57 -0.16
CA ALA A 406 40.44 -8.01 -1.41
C ALA A 406 39.46 -8.69 -2.39
N ASP A 407 38.19 -8.87 -2.01
CA ASP A 407 37.20 -9.51 -2.87
C ASP A 407 36.91 -8.64 -4.10
N LYS A 408 36.64 -9.32 -5.21
CA LYS A 408 36.07 -8.74 -6.42
C LYS A 408 34.67 -9.25 -6.61
N VAL A 409 33.76 -8.35 -6.98
CA VAL A 409 32.35 -8.66 -7.15
C VAL A 409 31.94 -8.37 -8.59
N THR A 410 31.48 -9.38 -9.32
CA THR A 410 30.93 -9.20 -10.66
C THR A 410 29.49 -8.70 -10.55
N VAL A 411 29.20 -7.59 -11.22
CA VAL A 411 27.86 -7.00 -11.33
C VAL A 411 27.29 -7.34 -12.70
N THR A 412 26.08 -7.89 -12.71
CA THR A 412 25.32 -8.17 -13.93
C THR A 412 24.00 -7.41 -13.90
N LEU A 413 23.74 -6.65 -14.95
CA LEU A 413 22.51 -5.91 -15.16
C LEU A 413 21.72 -6.51 -16.33
N ASN A 414 20.40 -6.54 -16.22
CA ASN A 414 19.50 -6.96 -17.30
C ASN A 414 18.20 -6.14 -17.29
N CYS A 415 17.47 -6.12 -18.41
CA CYS A 415 16.20 -5.42 -18.57
C CYS A 415 15.29 -6.27 -19.45
N SER A 416 14.03 -6.49 -19.06
CA SER A 416 13.07 -7.27 -19.84
C SER A 416 12.48 -6.49 -21.02
N THR A 417 12.78 -5.20 -21.13
CA THR A 417 12.33 -4.38 -22.25
C THR A 417 13.28 -4.49 -23.44
N ASP A 418 12.79 -5.12 -24.50
CA ASP A 418 13.52 -5.24 -25.76
C ASP A 418 13.93 -3.86 -26.29
N GLY A 419 15.20 -3.76 -26.67
CA GLY A 419 15.83 -2.54 -27.18
C GLY A 419 16.15 -1.47 -26.14
N ALA A 420 15.93 -1.73 -24.84
CA ALA A 420 16.31 -0.77 -23.80
C ALA A 420 17.81 -0.77 -23.51
N GLU A 421 18.37 0.42 -23.32
CA GLU A 421 19.76 0.63 -22.91
C GLU A 421 19.84 0.78 -21.39
N ILE A 422 20.76 0.08 -20.73
CA ILE A 422 20.95 0.21 -19.27
C ILE A 422 22.11 1.17 -19.01
N TYR A 423 21.93 2.08 -18.06
CA TYR A 423 22.96 2.98 -17.56
C TYR A 423 23.13 2.76 -16.06
N TYR A 424 24.38 2.82 -15.59
CA TYR A 424 24.70 2.56 -14.20
C TYR A 424 25.74 3.54 -13.64
N THR A 425 25.78 3.60 -12.31
CA THR A 425 26.77 4.36 -11.52
C THR A 425 27.26 3.48 -10.39
N VAL A 426 28.52 3.65 -10.00
CA VAL A 426 29.15 2.99 -8.86
C VAL A 426 29.79 4.09 -8.01
N ASP A 427 29.19 4.38 -6.85
CA ASP A 427 29.77 5.34 -5.92
C ASP A 427 30.49 4.64 -4.79
N ASN A 428 31.64 5.16 -4.39
CA ASN A 428 32.42 4.66 -3.27
C ASN A 428 32.23 5.54 -2.04
N SER A 429 31.85 4.95 -0.90
CA SER A 429 31.65 5.68 0.37
C SER A 429 32.87 6.47 0.82
N ASN A 430 34.07 6.06 0.40
CA ASN A 430 35.31 6.73 0.77
C ASN A 430 35.60 8.00 -0.04
N THR A 431 34.92 8.20 -1.17
CA THR A 431 35.11 9.37 -2.05
C THR A 431 33.87 10.26 -2.14
N LEU A 432 32.76 9.83 -1.53
CA LEU A 432 31.50 10.58 -1.51
C LEU A 432 31.62 11.84 -0.66
N THR A 433 31.27 12.98 -1.25
CA THR A 433 31.13 14.26 -0.55
C THR A 433 29.68 14.41 -0.09
N GLY A 434 29.43 14.14 1.20
CA GLY A 434 28.08 14.11 1.77
C GLY A 434 27.37 12.77 1.56
N SER A 435 26.04 12.78 1.57
CA SER A 435 25.21 11.56 1.57
C SER A 435 24.52 11.26 0.22
N THR A 436 24.79 12.05 -0.81
CA THR A 436 24.09 11.94 -2.10
C THR A 436 24.84 11.01 -3.05
N VAL A 437 24.18 9.93 -3.44
CA VAL A 437 24.65 8.98 -4.47
C VAL A 437 24.29 9.46 -5.88
N SER A 438 25.15 9.18 -6.86
CA SER A 438 25.04 9.55 -8.26
C SER A 438 23.75 9.04 -8.91
N ASP A 439 23.20 9.81 -9.84
CA ASP A 439 21.99 9.47 -10.57
C ASP A 439 22.34 8.88 -11.94
N PRO A 440 22.07 7.58 -12.20
CA PRO A 440 22.42 6.95 -13.47
C PRO A 440 21.69 7.56 -14.68
N THR A 441 20.59 8.28 -14.47
CA THR A 441 19.87 8.98 -15.56
C THR A 441 20.57 10.26 -16.01
N ARG A 442 21.56 10.75 -15.25
CA ARG A 442 22.31 11.99 -15.51
C ARG A 442 23.78 11.73 -15.82
N THR A 443 24.44 10.90 -15.01
CA THR A 443 25.89 10.66 -15.06
C THR A 443 26.23 9.19 -15.29
N GLY A 444 25.24 8.37 -15.67
CA GLY A 444 25.43 6.93 -15.82
C GLY A 444 26.32 6.55 -16.99
N THR A 445 27.06 5.47 -16.82
CA THR A 445 27.82 4.80 -17.87
C THR A 445 26.94 3.74 -18.53
N LYS A 446 26.96 3.66 -19.86
CA LYS A 446 26.20 2.65 -20.61
C LYS A 446 26.75 1.25 -20.31
N TYR A 447 25.86 0.34 -19.93
CA TYR A 447 26.18 -1.06 -19.68
C TYR A 447 26.38 -1.81 -21.00
N THR A 448 27.55 -2.45 -21.15
CA THR A 448 27.93 -3.24 -22.34
C THR A 448 28.15 -4.72 -22.04
N GLY A 449 28.12 -5.11 -20.77
CA GLY A 449 28.35 -6.45 -20.27
C GLY A 449 28.71 -6.43 -18.79
N PRO A 450 28.80 -7.61 -18.14
CA PRO A 450 29.18 -7.70 -16.73
C PRO A 450 30.51 -7.00 -16.45
N PHE A 451 30.61 -6.37 -15.27
CA PHE A 451 31.81 -5.65 -14.84
C PHE A 451 32.16 -6.00 -13.40
N GLU A 452 33.44 -5.90 -13.05
CA GLU A 452 33.91 -6.14 -11.68
C GLU A 452 33.96 -4.84 -10.89
N VAL A 453 33.63 -4.92 -9.61
CA VAL A 453 33.84 -3.86 -8.62
C VAL A 453 34.61 -4.39 -7.42
N SER A 454 35.44 -3.54 -6.83
CA SER A 454 36.23 -3.80 -5.62
C SER A 454 36.45 -2.50 -4.85
N ILE A 455 36.96 -2.61 -3.63
CA ILE A 455 37.36 -1.45 -2.84
C ILE A 455 38.87 -1.47 -2.64
N ASP A 456 39.56 -0.41 -3.04
CA ASP A 456 41.02 -0.32 -2.86
C ASP A 456 41.39 0.30 -1.50
N ASN A 457 40.41 0.85 -0.77
CA ASN A 457 40.65 1.44 0.54
C ASN A 457 40.77 0.35 1.60
N ILE A 458 41.93 0.25 2.24
CA ILE A 458 42.19 -0.68 3.34
C ILE A 458 41.26 -0.47 4.54
N ALA A 459 40.67 0.71 4.72
CA ALA A 459 39.68 0.95 5.77
C ALA A 459 38.34 0.24 5.50
N GLY A 460 38.16 -0.38 4.33
CA GLY A 460 36.89 -0.95 3.88
C GLY A 460 35.93 0.13 3.39
N GLY A 461 34.63 -0.15 3.43
CA GLY A 461 33.59 0.82 3.05
C GLY A 461 32.43 0.19 2.29
N LYS A 462 31.65 1.03 1.61
CA LYS A 462 30.50 0.62 0.81
C LYS A 462 30.63 1.08 -0.63
N LEU A 463 30.19 0.22 -1.55
CA LEU A 463 29.93 0.58 -2.94
C LEU A 463 28.42 0.64 -3.16
N TYR A 464 27.95 1.74 -3.75
CA TYR A 464 26.56 1.95 -4.11
C TYR A 464 26.39 1.79 -5.61
N ILE A 465 25.81 0.66 -6.04
CA ILE A 465 25.55 0.38 -7.45
C ILE A 465 24.12 0.78 -7.73
N ARG A 466 23.92 1.69 -8.68
CA ARG A 466 22.59 2.12 -9.13
C ARG A 466 22.48 1.98 -10.64
N ALA A 467 21.31 1.57 -11.12
CA ALA A 467 21.06 1.45 -12.55
C ALA A 467 19.64 1.86 -12.95
N ALA A 468 19.48 2.35 -14.18
CA ALA A 468 18.21 2.64 -14.82
C ALA A 468 18.27 2.24 -16.30
N ALA A 469 17.14 1.81 -16.86
CA ALA A 469 16.99 1.53 -18.27
C ALA A 469 16.42 2.75 -19.01
N LYS A 470 16.76 2.88 -20.28
CA LYS A 470 16.27 3.93 -21.18
C LYS A 470 15.74 3.32 -22.46
N LYS A 471 14.53 3.72 -22.86
CA LYS A 471 13.94 3.40 -24.16
C LYS A 471 13.20 4.61 -24.69
N ASP A 472 13.38 4.92 -25.98
CA ASP A 472 12.73 6.04 -26.66
C ASP A 472 12.83 7.38 -25.92
N GLY A 473 14.01 7.66 -25.33
CA GLY A 473 14.26 8.88 -24.57
C GLY A 473 13.73 8.89 -23.14
N LYS A 474 12.93 7.90 -22.73
CA LYS A 474 12.31 7.80 -21.40
C LYS A 474 13.07 6.84 -20.48
N TRP A 475 13.16 7.20 -19.20
CA TRP A 475 13.88 6.45 -18.18
C TRP A 475 12.93 5.58 -17.35
N SER A 476 13.41 4.40 -16.98
CA SER A 476 12.78 3.56 -15.95
C SER A 476 13.00 4.15 -14.55
N GLY A 477 12.39 3.53 -13.54
CA GLY A 477 12.83 3.70 -12.15
C GLY A 477 14.25 3.20 -11.92
N ILE A 478 14.88 3.64 -10.82
CA ILE A 478 16.26 3.30 -10.47
C ILE A 478 16.29 2.07 -9.55
N VAL A 479 17.08 1.05 -9.91
CA VAL A 479 17.46 -0.06 -9.01
C VAL A 479 18.75 0.29 -8.27
N ARG A 480 18.88 -0.18 -7.02
CA ARG A 480 20.06 0.04 -6.18
C ARG A 480 20.46 -1.23 -5.44
N LYS A 481 21.77 -1.47 -5.34
CA LYS A 481 22.35 -2.49 -4.46
C LYS A 481 23.60 -1.93 -3.78
N ASP A 482 23.72 -2.20 -2.48
CA ASP A 482 24.81 -1.73 -1.65
C ASP A 482 25.71 -2.92 -1.31
N LEU A 483 27.00 -2.82 -1.62
CA LEU A 483 27.99 -3.82 -1.27
C LEU A 483 28.85 -3.30 -0.12
N THR A 484 28.97 -4.06 0.95
CA THR A 484 29.79 -3.70 2.12
C THR A 484 31.08 -4.50 2.10
N PHE A 485 32.22 -3.82 2.21
CA PHE A 485 33.54 -4.42 2.26
C PHE A 485 34.15 -4.19 3.64
N ALA A 486 34.67 -5.26 4.22
CA ALA A 486 35.37 -5.23 5.50
C ALA A 486 36.69 -4.43 5.40
N LYS A 487 37.17 -3.96 6.55
CA LYS A 487 38.53 -3.44 6.71
C LYS A 487 39.54 -4.50 6.28
N GLY A 488 40.46 -4.12 5.40
CA GLY A 488 41.65 -4.89 5.08
C GLY A 488 42.69 -4.81 6.20
N VAL A 489 43.65 -5.73 6.16
CA VAL A 489 44.74 -5.81 7.14
C VAL A 489 46.05 -5.35 6.52
N LYS A 490 46.91 -4.74 7.34
CA LYS A 490 48.29 -4.39 6.93
C LYS A 490 49.13 -5.65 6.68
N GLU A 491 50.27 -5.44 6.03
CA GLU A 491 51.27 -6.50 5.88
C GLU A 491 51.74 -7.00 7.25
N ASN A 492 51.85 -8.32 7.43
CA ASN A 492 52.24 -8.96 8.70
C ASN A 492 51.27 -8.70 9.88
N ALA A 493 49.97 -8.51 9.59
CA ALA A 493 48.94 -8.29 10.60
C ALA A 493 48.78 -9.45 11.60
N PHE A 494 49.27 -10.65 11.27
CA PHE A 494 49.18 -11.83 12.13
C PHE A 494 50.55 -12.47 12.30
N VAL A 495 50.90 -12.83 13.54
CA VAL A 495 52.10 -13.60 13.85
C VAL A 495 51.72 -14.84 14.63
N VAL A 496 52.17 -16.00 14.17
CA VAL A 496 51.97 -17.29 14.83
C VAL A 496 53.33 -17.94 15.01
N ASP A 497 53.71 -18.22 16.27
CA ASP A 497 55.01 -18.82 16.62
C ASP A 497 56.23 -18.10 15.96
N GLY A 498 56.18 -16.78 15.88
CA GLY A 498 57.23 -15.94 15.26
C GLY A 498 57.21 -15.88 13.73
N THR A 499 56.23 -16.52 13.07
CA THR A 499 56.04 -16.49 11.62
C THR A 499 54.91 -15.54 11.26
N ASN A 500 55.13 -14.64 10.29
CA ASN A 500 54.14 -13.68 9.83
C ASN A 500 53.18 -14.29 8.80
N TYR A 501 51.90 -13.91 8.89
CA TYR A 501 50.84 -14.29 7.96
C TYR A 501 50.11 -13.05 7.45
N GLN A 502 49.68 -13.11 6.18
CA GLN A 502 49.02 -12.00 5.47
C GLN A 502 47.48 -12.09 5.49
N SER A 503 46.92 -13.16 6.06
CA SER A 503 45.47 -13.33 6.17
C SER A 503 45.09 -14.08 7.45
N TRP A 504 43.88 -13.80 7.94
CA TRP A 504 43.32 -14.47 9.11
C TRP A 504 43.24 -15.97 8.91
N SER A 505 42.70 -16.41 7.76
CA SER A 505 42.55 -17.83 7.42
C SER A 505 43.89 -18.58 7.48
N ALA A 506 44.98 -18.00 6.96
CA ALA A 506 46.29 -18.62 7.01
C ALA A 506 46.86 -18.69 8.44
N ALA A 507 46.70 -17.63 9.24
CA ALA A 507 47.13 -17.62 10.65
C ALA A 507 46.32 -18.62 11.51
N SER A 508 45.00 -18.63 11.33
CA SER A 508 44.06 -19.52 12.01
C SER A 508 44.34 -21.00 11.71
N ALA A 509 44.72 -21.33 10.47
CA ALA A 509 45.12 -22.69 10.09
C ALA A 509 46.52 -23.09 10.58
N ALA A 510 47.41 -22.11 10.82
CA ALA A 510 48.80 -22.37 11.19
C ALA A 510 49.03 -22.57 12.69
N VAL A 511 48.16 -22.01 13.54
CA VAL A 511 48.32 -22.11 14.99
C VAL A 511 48.23 -23.55 15.46
N LYS A 512 49.08 -23.93 16.42
CA LYS A 512 49.11 -25.25 17.03
C LYS A 512 48.38 -25.23 18.38
N LYS A 513 48.03 -26.40 18.91
CA LYS A 513 47.40 -26.52 20.23
C LYS A 513 48.28 -25.87 21.30
N GLY A 514 47.70 -24.94 22.06
CA GLY A 514 48.37 -24.11 23.06
C GLY A 514 49.14 -22.90 22.48
N GLY A 515 49.11 -22.71 21.17
CA GLY A 515 49.80 -21.62 20.47
C GLY A 515 49.10 -20.27 20.60
N THR A 516 49.72 -19.23 20.05
CA THR A 516 49.20 -17.85 20.10
C THR A 516 49.16 -17.23 18.71
N ILE A 517 48.04 -16.60 18.36
CA ILE A 517 47.91 -15.69 17.23
C ILE A 517 48.05 -14.27 17.77
N VAL A 518 49.13 -13.59 17.37
CA VAL A 518 49.39 -12.19 17.73
C VAL A 518 48.88 -11.28 16.61
N LEU A 519 48.07 -10.29 16.97
CA LEU A 519 47.54 -9.26 16.10
C LEU A 519 48.47 -8.05 16.09
N ASN A 520 48.82 -7.57 14.89
CA ASN A 520 49.59 -6.35 14.63
C ASN A 520 48.75 -5.26 13.92
N ASP A 521 47.46 -5.49 13.74
CA ASP A 521 46.52 -4.54 13.14
C ASP A 521 45.09 -4.84 13.62
N ASP A 522 44.18 -3.89 13.45
CA ASP A 522 42.75 -4.14 13.66
C ASP A 522 42.24 -5.16 12.63
N VAL A 523 41.41 -6.10 13.07
CA VAL A 523 40.89 -7.19 12.26
C VAL A 523 39.37 -7.10 12.20
N GLN A 524 38.81 -7.23 10.99
CA GLN A 524 37.38 -7.38 10.78
C GLN A 524 37.09 -8.70 10.07
N LEU A 525 36.59 -9.67 10.83
CA LEU A 525 36.20 -10.98 10.34
C LEU A 525 34.85 -10.92 9.63
N THR A 526 34.72 -11.72 8.58
CA THR A 526 33.50 -11.94 7.80
C THR A 526 32.84 -13.25 8.21
N GLU A 527 31.66 -13.52 7.68
CA GLU A 527 30.93 -14.78 7.93
C GLU A 527 31.62 -16.03 7.32
N GLU A 528 32.56 -15.84 6.39
CA GLU A 528 33.34 -16.92 5.79
C GLU A 528 34.60 -17.27 6.59
N ASP A 529 35.03 -16.38 7.50
CA ASP A 529 36.18 -16.61 8.35
C ASP A 529 35.88 -17.68 9.41
N LYS A 530 36.90 -18.46 9.76
CA LYS A 530 36.81 -19.50 10.80
C LYS A 530 37.76 -19.19 11.95
N LEU A 531 37.27 -19.37 13.17
CA LEU A 531 38.14 -19.41 14.35
C LEU A 531 39.01 -20.68 14.32
N PRO A 532 40.17 -20.69 15.01
CA PRO A 532 41.11 -21.81 14.94
C PRO A 532 40.52 -23.15 15.37
N ASP A 533 40.94 -24.23 14.71
CA ASP A 533 40.49 -25.61 14.98
C ASP A 533 41.23 -26.29 16.15
N VAL A 534 42.14 -25.56 16.81
CA VAL A 534 42.92 -26.04 17.96
C VAL A 534 42.89 -25.00 19.07
N ALA A 535 43.02 -25.47 20.31
CA ALA A 535 43.01 -24.59 21.46
C ALA A 535 44.14 -23.55 21.37
N CYS A 536 43.85 -22.26 21.49
CA CYS A 536 44.85 -21.20 21.31
C CYS A 536 44.52 -19.90 22.04
N THR A 537 45.49 -18.97 22.05
CA THR A 537 45.29 -17.58 22.48
C THR A 537 45.27 -16.64 21.28
N ILE A 538 44.34 -15.68 21.25
CA ILE A 538 44.39 -14.51 20.36
C ILE A 538 44.70 -13.29 21.20
N ARG A 539 45.73 -12.53 20.82
CA ARG A 539 46.14 -11.31 21.53
C ARG A 539 46.73 -10.25 20.63
N SER A 540 46.78 -9.00 21.08
CA SER A 540 47.61 -7.98 20.44
C SER A 540 49.09 -8.16 20.80
N ALA A 541 49.97 -7.65 19.93
CA ALA A 541 51.41 -7.56 20.22
C ALA A 541 51.73 -6.77 21.50
N ASP A 542 52.83 -7.14 22.14
CA ASP A 542 53.27 -6.55 23.40
C ASP A 542 53.77 -5.11 23.22
N GLY A 543 53.38 -4.22 24.15
CA GLY A 543 53.81 -2.80 24.14
C GLY A 543 53.00 -1.87 23.22
N GLU A 544 52.03 -2.40 22.48
CA GLU A 544 51.18 -1.66 21.53
C GLU A 544 49.78 -1.35 22.08
N THR A 545 49.06 -0.44 21.40
CA THR A 545 47.61 -0.27 21.57
C THR A 545 46.85 -1.58 21.32
N LYS A 546 45.82 -1.87 22.13
CA LYS A 546 44.94 -3.05 21.97
C LYS A 546 44.27 -3.03 20.60
N TYR A 547 44.70 -3.90 19.68
CA TYR A 547 44.07 -4.06 18.39
C TYR A 547 42.64 -4.58 18.53
N ARG A 548 41.78 -4.09 17.64
CA ARG A 548 40.37 -4.42 17.61
C ARG A 548 40.13 -5.71 16.85
N LEU A 549 39.46 -6.67 17.48
CA LEU A 549 38.93 -7.86 16.81
C LEU A 549 37.43 -7.67 16.63
N SER A 550 37.00 -7.44 15.40
CA SER A 550 35.62 -7.11 15.03
C SER A 550 35.09 -8.04 13.95
N GLY A 551 33.78 -8.03 13.69
CA GLY A 551 33.21 -8.84 12.63
C GLY A 551 31.81 -9.38 12.92
N SER A 552 31.35 -10.24 12.02
CA SER A 552 30.10 -10.99 12.16
C SER A 552 30.11 -11.90 13.41
N PRO A 553 28.95 -12.45 13.82
CA PRO A 553 28.90 -13.50 14.83
C PRO A 553 29.79 -14.70 14.45
N MET A 554 30.51 -15.27 15.42
CA MET A 554 31.47 -16.35 15.20
C MET A 554 31.17 -17.56 16.08
N THR A 555 31.54 -18.74 15.60
CA THR A 555 31.46 -20.00 16.36
C THR A 555 32.86 -20.56 16.59
N MET A 556 33.15 -20.96 17.83
CA MET A 556 34.42 -21.58 18.22
C MET A 556 34.51 -23.03 17.73
N ASN A 557 35.70 -23.43 17.30
CA ASN A 557 36.02 -24.81 16.89
C ASN A 557 36.93 -25.54 17.90
N ALA A 558 37.47 -24.79 18.88
CA ALA A 558 38.31 -25.27 19.96
C ALA A 558 38.35 -24.23 21.09
N ASP A 559 38.98 -24.58 22.22
CA ASP A 559 39.10 -23.69 23.38
C ASP A 559 39.84 -22.40 23.03
N LEU A 560 39.34 -21.26 23.51
CA LEU A 560 39.85 -19.96 23.09
C LEU A 560 40.16 -19.07 24.29
N THR A 561 41.36 -18.50 24.29
CA THR A 561 41.73 -17.40 25.19
C THR A 561 41.84 -16.10 24.42
N LEU A 562 41.15 -15.06 24.87
CA LEU A 562 41.26 -13.69 24.38
C LEU A 562 42.01 -12.87 25.42
N SER A 563 43.12 -12.23 25.03
CA SER A 563 43.87 -11.33 25.91
C SER A 563 44.38 -10.11 25.17
N ASN A 564 44.56 -9.00 25.87
CA ASN A 564 45.12 -7.75 25.33
C ASN A 564 44.49 -7.28 23.99
N ILE A 565 43.17 -7.35 23.83
CA ILE A 565 42.46 -6.90 22.62
C ILE A 565 41.30 -5.96 22.94
N THR A 566 40.84 -5.24 21.93
CA THR A 566 39.52 -4.60 21.95
C THR A 566 38.51 -5.50 21.25
N TYR A 567 37.67 -6.19 22.02
CA TYR A 567 36.61 -7.05 21.52
C TYR A 567 35.49 -6.23 20.87
N ALA A 568 35.13 -6.60 19.65
CA ALA A 568 34.03 -6.01 18.89
C ALA A 568 33.41 -6.99 17.88
N LEU A 569 33.56 -8.29 18.09
CA LEU A 569 32.85 -9.31 17.31
C LEU A 569 31.35 -9.25 17.67
N GLY A 570 30.51 -9.78 16.78
CA GLY A 570 29.11 -10.04 17.12
C GLY A 570 28.97 -11.06 18.26
N ASN A 571 27.86 -11.83 18.25
CA ASN A 571 27.73 -12.93 19.20
C ASN A 571 28.87 -13.94 19.00
N LEU A 572 29.48 -14.38 20.09
CA LEU A 572 30.43 -15.50 20.09
C LEU A 572 29.74 -16.73 20.64
N TYR A 573 29.75 -17.80 19.87
CA TYR A 573 29.19 -19.10 20.24
C TYR A 573 30.34 -20.04 20.61
N ALA A 574 30.44 -20.40 21.88
CA ALA A 574 31.51 -21.27 22.37
C ALA A 574 31.30 -22.73 21.94
N ASN A 575 30.07 -23.12 21.58
CA ASN A 575 29.78 -24.43 20.97
C ASN A 575 30.32 -25.63 21.78
N GLY A 576 30.27 -25.56 23.10
CA GLY A 576 30.79 -26.60 24.00
C GLY A 576 32.30 -26.56 24.26
N HIS A 577 33.02 -25.53 23.80
CA HIS A 577 34.44 -25.30 24.07
C HIS A 577 34.66 -24.28 25.19
N ASP A 578 35.83 -24.35 25.84
CA ASP A 578 36.15 -23.41 26.92
C ASP A 578 36.53 -22.04 26.37
N LEU A 579 36.00 -20.98 26.99
CA LEU A 579 36.28 -19.59 26.62
C LEU A 579 36.88 -18.84 27.81
N THR A 580 38.03 -18.20 27.61
CA THR A 580 38.64 -17.30 28.59
C THR A 580 38.82 -15.91 28.03
N VAL A 581 38.20 -14.92 28.68
CA VAL A 581 38.40 -13.49 28.42
C VAL A 581 39.26 -12.93 29.57
N ALA A 582 40.52 -12.61 29.27
CA ALA A 582 41.49 -12.16 30.25
C ALA A 582 41.18 -10.75 30.80
N ASN A 583 41.86 -10.38 31.89
CA ASN A 583 41.64 -9.15 32.65
C ASN A 583 42.09 -7.87 31.91
N ASP A 584 42.75 -8.02 30.76
CA ASP A 584 43.24 -6.95 29.91
C ASP A 584 42.45 -6.84 28.60
N VAL A 585 41.29 -7.50 28.48
CA VAL A 585 40.37 -7.30 27.35
C VAL A 585 39.51 -6.05 27.56
N ALA A 586 39.38 -5.24 26.52
CA ALA A 586 38.42 -4.14 26.46
C ALA A 586 37.27 -4.51 25.50
N THR A 587 36.10 -3.90 25.67
CA THR A 587 34.99 -4.01 24.72
C THR A 587 34.76 -2.68 24.03
N ALA A 588 34.59 -2.68 22.71
CA ALA A 588 34.18 -1.48 21.99
C ALA A 588 32.75 -1.06 22.38
N TRP A 589 32.35 0.16 22.04
CA TRP A 589 30.97 0.58 22.29
C TRP A 589 30.00 -0.13 21.33
N SER A 590 28.89 -0.64 21.86
CA SER A 590 27.83 -1.33 21.13
C SER A 590 26.46 -0.95 21.69
N TRP A 591 25.51 -0.63 20.81
CA TRP A 591 24.11 -0.40 21.19
C TRP A 591 23.42 -1.67 21.72
N THR A 592 23.80 -2.83 21.20
CA THR A 592 23.15 -4.13 21.51
C THR A 592 23.96 -4.98 22.48
N GLY A 593 25.10 -4.47 22.95
CA GLY A 593 26.05 -5.24 23.74
C GLY A 593 26.76 -6.35 22.94
N TYR A 594 27.50 -7.20 23.65
CA TYR A 594 28.19 -8.37 23.13
C TYR A 594 27.77 -9.61 23.91
N ASN A 595 27.32 -10.64 23.20
CA ASN A 595 26.82 -11.85 23.82
C ASN A 595 27.80 -13.01 23.64
N LEU A 596 28.09 -13.71 24.72
CA LEU A 596 28.87 -14.94 24.76
C LEU A 596 27.91 -16.08 25.10
N TYR A 597 27.69 -16.99 24.16
CA TYR A 597 26.84 -18.17 24.34
C TYR A 597 27.70 -19.39 24.61
N ALA A 598 27.34 -20.22 25.58
CA ALA A 598 28.01 -21.50 25.81
C ALA A 598 27.75 -22.49 24.67
N GLY A 599 26.51 -22.49 24.16
CA GLY A 599 26.08 -23.28 23.01
C GLY A 599 26.33 -22.60 21.65
N SER A 600 25.51 -22.97 20.66
CA SER A 600 25.64 -22.51 19.26
C SER A 600 24.32 -22.03 18.66
N THR A 601 24.30 -21.73 17.36
CA THR A 601 23.10 -21.50 16.56
C THR A 601 22.40 -22.80 16.13
N ALA A 602 23.01 -23.94 16.46
CA ALA A 602 22.47 -25.28 16.30
C ALA A 602 22.67 -26.08 17.60
N GLU A 603 22.11 -27.29 17.63
CA GLU A 603 22.31 -28.25 18.72
C GLU A 603 23.81 -28.47 18.95
N SER A 604 24.23 -28.43 20.21
CA SER A 604 25.64 -28.52 20.60
C SER A 604 25.81 -29.32 21.89
N THR A 605 27.00 -29.86 22.12
CA THR A 605 27.31 -30.66 23.29
C THR A 605 28.77 -30.45 23.71
N ALA A 606 29.05 -30.52 25.02
CA ALA A 606 30.40 -30.56 25.56
C ALA A 606 30.70 -31.96 26.11
N ALA A 607 31.97 -32.37 26.06
CA ALA A 607 32.39 -33.69 26.56
C ALA A 607 32.39 -33.79 28.10
N GLY A 608 32.32 -32.66 28.80
CA GLY A 608 32.29 -32.54 30.26
C GLY A 608 31.71 -31.19 30.66
N THR A 609 32.13 -30.69 31.83
CA THR A 609 31.79 -29.31 32.23
C THR A 609 32.52 -28.32 31.33
N GLN A 610 31.77 -27.45 30.67
CA GLN A 610 32.31 -26.35 29.87
C GLN A 610 32.58 -25.14 30.77
N HIS A 611 33.72 -24.49 30.59
CA HIS A 611 34.13 -23.33 31.37
C HIS A 611 34.13 -22.04 30.54
N ILE A 612 33.41 -21.03 31.03
CA ILE A 612 33.45 -19.66 30.47
C ILE A 612 33.96 -18.71 31.56
N SER A 613 35.13 -18.12 31.34
CA SER A 613 35.76 -17.18 32.26
C SER A 613 35.79 -15.77 31.67
N VAL A 614 35.31 -14.78 32.43
CA VAL A 614 35.32 -13.36 32.02
C VAL A 614 35.92 -12.49 33.12
N GLN A 615 37.10 -11.93 32.87
CA GLN A 615 37.85 -11.14 33.85
C GLN A 615 37.84 -9.62 33.58
N ALA A 616 37.39 -9.20 32.38
CA ALA A 616 37.22 -7.80 32.01
C ALA A 616 36.26 -7.66 30.81
N GLY A 617 35.85 -6.42 30.52
CA GLY A 617 34.95 -6.07 29.42
C GLY A 617 33.48 -6.09 29.79
N ASN A 618 32.62 -5.65 28.86
CA ASN A 618 31.17 -5.63 29.02
C ASN A 618 30.49 -6.71 28.16
N PHE A 619 29.96 -7.75 28.80
CA PHE A 619 29.40 -8.92 28.12
C PHE A 619 28.09 -9.40 28.74
N ALA A 620 27.17 -9.89 27.91
CA ALA A 620 26.14 -10.80 28.35
C ALA A 620 26.64 -12.25 28.17
N VAL A 621 26.64 -13.04 29.24
CA VAL A 621 27.06 -14.46 29.21
C VAL A 621 25.83 -15.34 29.39
N ILE A 622 25.60 -16.21 28.41
CA ILE A 622 24.39 -17.02 28.28
C ILE A 622 24.80 -18.50 28.24
N ALA A 623 24.36 -19.28 29.21
CA ALA A 623 24.76 -20.68 29.35
C ALA A 623 24.08 -21.64 28.34
N SER A 624 23.08 -21.17 27.60
CA SER A 624 22.44 -21.92 26.52
C SER A 624 23.02 -21.58 25.14
N GLY A 625 22.50 -22.23 24.09
CA GLY A 625 22.66 -21.76 22.70
C GLY A 625 21.70 -20.61 22.35
N ARG A 626 21.64 -20.27 21.06
CA ARG A 626 20.68 -19.30 20.51
C ARG A 626 19.26 -19.87 20.56
N GLY A 627 18.24 -19.02 20.57
CA GLY A 627 16.84 -19.41 20.73
C GLY A 627 16.41 -20.66 19.93
N SER A 628 15.58 -21.49 20.58
CA SER A 628 15.09 -22.79 20.08
C SER A 628 16.15 -23.88 19.85
N THR A 629 17.37 -23.73 20.36
CA THR A 629 18.41 -24.79 20.33
C THR A 629 18.57 -25.49 21.68
N THR A 630 19.10 -26.71 21.70
CA THR A 630 19.57 -27.38 22.93
C THR A 630 21.09 -27.40 22.98
N HIS A 631 21.64 -26.99 24.12
CA HIS A 631 23.03 -27.21 24.48
C HIS A 631 23.13 -28.26 25.58
N LYS A 632 23.84 -29.36 25.33
CA LYS A 632 23.99 -30.50 26.25
C LYS A 632 25.36 -30.45 26.92
N ALA A 633 25.42 -29.83 28.10
CA ALA A 633 26.63 -29.71 28.90
C ALA A 633 26.28 -29.28 30.33
N ASP A 634 27.13 -29.67 31.28
CA ASP A 634 27.27 -28.87 32.49
C ASP A 634 28.09 -27.62 32.13
N VAL A 635 27.70 -26.45 32.63
CA VAL A 635 28.35 -25.18 32.32
C VAL A 635 28.77 -24.49 33.62
N ASP A 636 29.99 -23.98 33.65
CA ASP A 636 30.57 -23.22 34.74
C ASP A 636 31.00 -21.86 34.20
N VAL A 637 30.38 -20.81 34.71
CA VAL A 637 30.65 -19.42 34.34
C VAL A 637 31.32 -18.72 35.50
N SER A 638 32.59 -18.34 35.31
CA SER A 638 33.37 -17.62 36.31
C SER A 638 33.60 -16.17 35.87
N VAL A 639 33.10 -15.21 36.64
CA VAL A 639 33.28 -13.77 36.36
C VAL A 639 34.06 -13.09 37.48
N GLY A 640 35.05 -12.28 37.10
CA GLY A 640 35.97 -11.64 38.04
C GLY A 640 36.59 -10.35 37.51
N GLY A 641 37.59 -9.86 38.24
CA GLY A 641 38.37 -8.68 37.87
C GLY A 641 37.50 -7.43 37.72
N SER A 642 37.59 -6.77 36.57
CA SER A 642 36.86 -5.55 36.25
C SER A 642 35.72 -5.79 35.25
N ALA A 643 35.18 -7.01 35.19
CA ALA A 643 34.12 -7.35 34.26
C ALA A 643 32.81 -6.63 34.61
N GLU A 644 32.10 -6.16 33.59
CA GLU A 644 30.70 -5.75 33.67
C GLU A 644 29.85 -6.81 32.94
N VAL A 645 28.93 -7.47 33.65
CA VAL A 645 28.23 -8.63 33.07
C VAL A 645 26.73 -8.62 33.26
N GLU A 646 26.04 -9.15 32.26
CA GLU A 646 24.68 -9.67 32.35
C GLU A 646 24.75 -11.20 32.24
N LEU A 647 24.11 -11.92 33.16
CA LEU A 647 24.22 -13.38 33.23
C LEU A 647 22.86 -14.01 32.99
N ALA A 648 22.81 -15.00 32.10
CA ALA A 648 21.60 -15.77 31.87
C ALA A 648 21.88 -17.26 31.71
N GLY A 649 21.00 -18.10 32.24
CA GLY A 649 21.12 -19.55 32.09
C GLY A 649 20.55 -20.04 30.75
N ALA A 650 19.27 -19.76 30.47
CA ALA A 650 18.61 -20.09 29.22
C ALA A 650 17.70 -18.96 28.71
N TYR A 651 17.76 -18.69 27.39
CA TYR A 651 17.13 -17.51 26.76
C TYR A 651 16.35 -17.86 25.48
N MET A 652 15.21 -17.19 25.24
CA MET A 652 14.38 -17.29 24.01
C MET A 652 14.07 -18.72 23.55
N SER A 653 13.43 -19.52 24.40
CA SER A 653 13.09 -20.92 24.11
C SER A 653 14.28 -21.86 23.86
N ALA A 654 15.52 -21.43 24.11
CA ALA A 654 16.67 -22.34 24.12
C ALA A 654 16.67 -23.22 25.38
N THR A 655 17.27 -24.39 25.28
CA THR A 655 17.42 -25.34 26.39
C THR A 655 18.88 -25.52 26.75
N LEU A 656 19.21 -25.38 28.03
CA LEU A 656 20.43 -25.94 28.60
C LEU A 656 20.08 -27.28 29.24
N ASP A 657 20.60 -28.36 28.66
CA ASP A 657 20.43 -29.71 29.15
C ASP A 657 21.64 -30.13 30.00
N GLY A 658 21.65 -29.64 31.24
CA GLY A 658 22.71 -29.87 32.21
C GLY A 658 22.64 -28.88 33.38
N ASN A 659 23.62 -28.94 34.27
CA ASN A 659 23.76 -28.04 35.41
C ASN A 659 24.46 -26.74 34.99
N ILE A 660 24.14 -25.63 35.65
CA ILE A 660 24.83 -24.35 35.49
C ILE A 660 25.19 -23.76 36.84
N THR A 661 26.46 -23.38 36.99
CA THR A 661 26.94 -22.59 38.11
C THR A 661 27.55 -21.28 37.62
N PHE A 662 27.11 -20.18 38.21
CA PHE A 662 27.72 -18.86 38.01
C PHE A 662 28.52 -18.48 39.26
N HIS A 663 29.81 -18.22 39.13
CA HIS A 663 30.68 -17.70 40.18
C HIS A 663 30.96 -16.22 39.94
N VAL A 664 30.37 -15.35 40.77
CA VAL A 664 30.60 -13.91 40.72
C VAL A 664 31.58 -13.51 41.80
N ALA A 665 32.78 -13.09 41.41
CA ALA A 665 33.82 -12.66 42.33
C ALA A 665 33.67 -11.19 42.78
N ASP A 666 34.51 -10.80 43.73
CA ASP A 666 34.61 -9.42 44.21
C ASP A 666 35.03 -8.45 43.09
N GLY A 667 34.58 -7.19 43.17
CA GLY A 667 34.89 -6.14 42.20
C GLY A 667 34.11 -6.18 40.87
N VAL A 668 33.41 -7.28 40.57
CA VAL A 668 32.56 -7.40 39.37
C VAL A 668 31.37 -6.46 39.42
N LYS A 669 30.96 -5.90 38.28
CA LYS A 669 29.68 -5.21 38.16
C LYS A 669 28.64 -6.11 37.50
N LEU A 670 27.70 -6.61 38.29
CA LEU A 670 26.62 -7.47 37.85
C LEU A 670 25.38 -6.62 37.48
N ASN A 671 25.17 -6.41 36.19
CA ASN A 671 24.11 -5.58 35.65
C ASN A 671 22.73 -6.27 35.66
N GLN A 672 22.70 -7.58 35.45
CA GLN A 672 21.49 -8.38 35.41
C GLN A 672 21.79 -9.86 35.69
N PHE A 673 20.84 -10.58 36.26
CA PHE A 673 20.85 -12.04 36.34
C PHE A 673 19.46 -12.61 36.03
N LEU A 674 19.38 -13.49 35.04
CA LEU A 674 18.14 -14.18 34.64
C LEU A 674 18.42 -15.66 34.37
N GLY A 675 18.16 -16.53 35.35
CA GLY A 675 18.43 -17.97 35.17
C GLY A 675 17.65 -18.56 33.99
N GLU A 676 16.33 -18.39 33.96
CA GLU A 676 15.50 -18.75 32.80
C GLU A 676 14.67 -17.54 32.32
N GLN A 677 14.68 -17.29 31.00
CA GLN A 677 13.97 -16.16 30.39
C GLN A 677 13.28 -16.52 29.06
N SER A 678 12.11 -15.92 28.81
CA SER A 678 11.40 -15.96 27.51
C SER A 678 11.22 -17.37 26.96
N GLY A 679 10.70 -18.28 27.78
CA GLY A 679 10.48 -19.68 27.41
C GLY A 679 11.74 -20.56 27.39
N GLY A 680 12.94 -20.01 27.64
CA GLY A 680 14.15 -20.82 27.78
C GLY A 680 14.14 -21.69 29.03
N SER A 681 14.77 -22.86 28.98
CA SER A 681 14.71 -23.85 30.08
C SER A 681 16.06 -24.45 30.44
N ILE A 682 16.27 -24.66 31.74
CA ILE A 682 17.39 -25.43 32.29
C ILE A 682 16.83 -26.76 32.82
N THR A 683 17.40 -27.90 32.39
CA THR A 683 16.95 -29.23 32.85
C THR A 683 17.62 -29.65 34.15
N GLY A 684 18.87 -29.24 34.38
CA GLY A 684 19.65 -29.54 35.59
C GLY A 684 19.49 -28.48 36.69
N ASN A 685 20.48 -28.40 37.57
CA ASN A 685 20.49 -27.44 38.67
C ASN A 685 21.03 -26.07 38.22
N LEU A 686 20.45 -25.00 38.78
CA LEU A 686 20.96 -23.63 38.67
C LEU A 686 21.55 -23.18 40.00
N THR A 687 22.80 -22.73 39.99
CA THR A 687 23.45 -22.11 41.15
C THR A 687 24.03 -20.75 40.77
N LEU A 688 23.69 -19.70 41.54
CA LEU A 688 24.37 -18.41 41.49
C LEU A 688 25.16 -18.23 42.79
N GLN A 689 26.48 -18.24 42.71
CA GLN A 689 27.38 -17.97 43.82
C GLN A 689 27.91 -16.54 43.75
N ILE A 690 27.74 -15.79 44.83
CA ILE A 690 28.26 -14.43 44.98
C ILE A 690 29.35 -14.43 46.05
N ASN A 691 30.53 -13.93 45.71
CA ASN A 691 31.68 -13.80 46.60
C ASN A 691 32.10 -12.32 46.72
N GLY A 692 32.44 -11.88 47.93
CA GLY A 692 32.88 -10.50 48.21
C GLY A 692 31.77 -9.45 48.06
N THR A 693 32.10 -8.33 47.42
CA THR A 693 31.26 -7.12 47.31
C THR A 693 31.06 -6.66 45.85
N PRO A 694 30.50 -7.49 44.95
CA PRO A 694 30.25 -7.04 43.58
C PRO A 694 29.26 -5.87 43.56
N THR A 695 29.39 -5.01 42.55
CA THR A 695 28.50 -3.87 42.36
C THR A 695 27.25 -4.29 41.59
N LEU A 696 26.07 -3.97 42.11
CA LEU A 696 24.80 -4.18 41.42
C LEU A 696 24.32 -2.89 40.72
N LYS A 697 23.64 -3.04 39.59
CA LYS A 697 23.02 -1.91 38.87
C LYS A 697 21.93 -1.28 39.73
N SER A 698 21.92 0.05 39.81
CA SER A 698 21.02 0.82 40.69
C SER A 698 19.62 1.04 40.11
N TYR A 699 19.48 1.13 38.78
CA TYR A 699 18.22 1.46 38.12
C TYR A 699 17.64 0.28 37.34
N SER A 700 16.40 -0.10 37.69
CA SER A 700 15.64 -1.20 37.09
C SER A 700 16.42 -2.54 36.92
N PRO A 701 17.24 -2.98 37.90
CA PRO A 701 17.93 -4.25 37.76
C PRO A 701 16.93 -5.41 37.86
N THR A 702 17.26 -6.54 37.23
CA THR A 702 16.52 -7.79 37.41
C THR A 702 17.49 -8.89 37.79
N TYR A 703 17.31 -9.44 39.00
CA TYR A 703 18.08 -10.58 39.49
C TYR A 703 17.07 -11.67 39.89
N LYS A 704 16.79 -12.59 38.97
CA LYS A 704 15.74 -13.59 39.15
C LYS A 704 16.18 -14.97 38.66
N ALA A 705 15.92 -16.00 39.46
CA ALA A 705 16.29 -17.36 39.07
C ALA A 705 15.50 -17.90 37.88
N SER A 706 14.21 -17.57 37.77
CA SER A 706 13.39 -17.95 36.61
C SER A 706 12.22 -16.98 36.42
N VAL A 707 11.96 -16.58 35.18
CA VAL A 707 10.70 -15.91 34.82
C VAL A 707 9.60 -16.91 34.47
N ASN A 708 9.97 -18.16 34.20
CA ASN A 708 9.07 -19.22 33.75
C ASN A 708 8.51 -20.03 34.93
N ARG A 709 9.19 -20.03 36.09
CA ARG A 709 8.84 -20.78 37.30
C ARG A 709 8.68 -19.83 38.50
N ALA A 710 7.90 -20.26 39.49
CA ALA A 710 7.70 -19.49 40.73
C ALA A 710 8.98 -19.44 41.60
N SER A 711 9.68 -20.56 41.73
CA SER A 711 10.97 -20.67 42.42
C SER A 711 11.85 -21.74 41.76
N PHE A 712 13.16 -21.49 41.64
CA PHE A 712 14.11 -22.43 41.05
C PHE A 712 15.56 -22.15 41.49
N GLY A 713 16.41 -23.17 41.54
CA GLY A 713 17.85 -23.02 41.78
C GLY A 713 18.24 -22.53 43.19
N THR A 714 19.55 -22.33 43.36
CA THR A 714 20.20 -21.93 44.60
C THR A 714 20.92 -20.59 44.42
N LEU A 715 20.67 -19.65 45.33
CA LEU A 715 21.49 -18.46 45.54
C LEU A 715 22.44 -18.73 46.70
N ASP A 716 23.74 -18.74 46.44
CA ASP A 716 24.77 -18.92 47.45
C ASP A 716 25.52 -17.62 47.72
N LEU A 717 25.25 -17.02 48.87
CA LEU A 717 25.90 -15.81 49.38
C LEU A 717 26.89 -16.12 50.51
N THR A 718 27.26 -17.38 50.73
CA THR A 718 28.15 -17.76 51.86
C THR A 718 29.53 -17.13 51.78
N GLY A 719 30.00 -16.83 50.57
CA GLY A 719 31.25 -16.10 50.32
C GLY A 719 31.09 -14.58 50.18
N ALA A 720 29.87 -14.04 50.25
CA ALA A 720 29.60 -12.60 50.14
C ALA A 720 29.86 -11.87 51.46
N ASP A 721 30.21 -10.59 51.37
CA ASP A 721 30.37 -9.76 52.56
C ASP A 721 29.04 -9.52 53.30
N THR A 722 29.10 -9.36 54.63
CA THR A 722 27.91 -9.19 55.47
C THR A 722 27.12 -7.93 55.13
N ASP A 723 27.80 -6.83 54.80
CA ASP A 723 27.15 -5.57 54.42
C ASP A 723 26.49 -5.69 53.05
N PHE A 724 27.13 -6.43 52.12
CA PHE A 724 26.54 -6.72 50.81
C PHE A 724 25.24 -7.52 50.95
N ILE A 725 25.26 -8.59 51.75
CA ILE A 725 24.08 -9.43 52.00
C ILE A 725 22.96 -8.58 52.57
N THR A 726 23.25 -7.80 53.62
CA THR A 726 22.26 -6.95 54.29
C THR A 726 21.61 -5.95 53.34
N ALA A 727 22.38 -5.36 52.43
CA ALA A 727 21.89 -4.35 51.50
C ALA A 727 21.21 -4.91 50.23
N ASN A 728 21.51 -6.16 49.84
CA ASN A 728 21.17 -6.64 48.50
C ASN A 728 20.47 -7.99 48.43
N ARG A 729 20.36 -8.76 49.53
CA ARG A 729 19.74 -10.10 49.52
C ARG A 729 18.35 -10.09 48.87
N ASP A 730 17.52 -9.12 49.25
CA ASP A 730 16.13 -9.02 48.78
C ASP A 730 16.00 -8.62 47.29
N LYS A 731 17.10 -8.16 46.67
CA LYS A 731 17.11 -7.86 45.22
C LYS A 731 17.11 -9.13 44.38
N PHE A 732 17.58 -10.26 44.92
CA PHE A 732 17.59 -11.55 44.26
C PHE A 732 16.29 -12.30 44.56
N THR A 733 15.53 -12.63 43.51
CA THR A 733 14.17 -13.17 43.65
C THR A 733 13.99 -14.50 42.92
N GLY A 734 12.97 -15.27 43.33
CA GLY A 734 12.61 -16.52 42.66
C GLY A 734 13.59 -17.68 42.86
N PHE A 735 14.55 -17.58 43.78
CA PHE A 735 15.39 -18.71 44.15
C PHE A 735 14.64 -19.66 45.08
N ALA A 736 14.82 -20.97 44.89
CA ALA A 736 14.23 -21.98 45.77
C ALA A 736 15.02 -22.13 47.08
N THR A 737 16.34 -22.00 47.00
CA THR A 737 17.26 -22.07 48.14
C THR A 737 18.11 -20.80 48.20
N VAL A 738 18.29 -20.21 49.38
CA VAL A 738 19.18 -19.07 49.61
C VAL A 738 20.10 -19.35 50.80
N LEU A 739 21.42 -19.28 50.58
CA LEU A 739 22.46 -19.51 51.59
C LEU A 739 23.24 -18.21 51.91
N PRO A 740 23.66 -17.95 53.17
CA PRO A 740 23.23 -18.68 54.36
C PRO A 740 21.73 -18.50 54.62
N THR A 741 21.08 -19.54 55.14
CA THR A 741 19.68 -19.46 55.59
C THR A 741 19.54 -18.33 56.63
N ALA A 742 18.53 -17.48 56.44
CA ALA A 742 18.26 -16.31 57.30
C ALA A 742 18.03 -16.68 58.76
#